data_AF-A0A2T6C8D2-F1
#
_entry.id   AF-A0A2T6C8D2-F1
#
_cell.length_a   1.000
_cell.length_b   1.000
_cell.length_c   1.000
_cell.angle_alpha   90.00
_cell.angle_beta   90.00
_cell.angle_gamma   90.00
#
_symmetry.space_group_name_H-M   'P 1'
#
loop_
_entity.id
_entity.type
_entity.pdbx_description
1 polymer ?
#
loop_
_entity_poly.entity_id
_entity_poly.type
_entity_poly.pdbx_seq_one_letter_code
_entity_poly.pdbx_strand_id
1 'polypeptide(L)'
;MPQTLISEMYHRLAEIHRLMESRKDTVRRDRIQDLIRKDREKEFSMAFCGHFSAGKSTLLNRLYGENLLPTSPVPTSANVVRVRPGEHRVVLTLVSGKKKIYRGPYTEEDLKALCQNGDEVTAVDVYRPDAPFPKGVALLDTPGVDSTDEAHQRVTESALHLADAIFYVMDYNHVQSEGNLRFLRRMKERNKRIFPVINQIDKHREEELSFHRFRERVEETFRAWGLDPDPVFYTSIREPEHPHNQMPRLKAQVDELIRDREALLKESLSLEAEYLIREHLSHLKEQKRNTIEEITDGLEEPLPPLEELDREYAEWKERREGLDREIREVEREFRNGLEDLLHNAYLMSYENRERARRYLETELTKFRVGWFLSKGKTKKEREERFRDFYEKLKQTVDTQLDFHVKQYLIGFLKQQGIHTEERAEAVYGLESPFRPELLKETIKEGAGMTGDYLLKYTGDLAGRIKQGYSRQAQALFDSYVKILKEQTEARREEAEDRIRKLETLRKKAAEVDRLHKEHSDWEENLRLILDGTRAPEIRTEPDVFWEEEPEETGSIFPNEERSGEAGPGVEKPGTVKEPDPSKSVERTREALRCLREAESAMKDIKALRSIGDDLAGKRKRVENRRFTVALFGAFSAGKSSFANAWLGREVLPVSPNPTTAAINRITAPEGDYGHGDVLIHFKSEAGLLEELREAFGRFGKSADSLRAAVQDIGELLSVSDPDPAQQTVFPFLRAVREGYDELSEMLGQTRRFPLKAFGSFAARESRSCLVEMAELFYDCPLTRRGVTLVDTPGADSIHARHTEVAFRYIKEADAILFVTYYNHAFSRADREFLIQLGRVKDAFSMDKMFFIMNAADLAASDQERAEVSAYLRDQLLQYGIRHPRMFAVSSLKALKEGEEKDRIAPPAGSGMKAFREAFTEFLEVDLMSVSLHGMEADLRRADAVLKRLAKEVRQGNEEKRRKMDVYGREKKEVLSFLSEVDPRSDEQALSQEIEELFYYVKQRLFLRYNDVFTEIFHPSALKGVHAKKRLYSCIREMIEFLRQDLMQELRATSLRVERWFSGRLERVQASVRKECLRWNDSLSLAEFPGEAPEPPEWKEPFPSLDPEAFKKAANLFKNSRDFFEKNGKLRMREAMKTELEPAVDRYLREEQSRWIPHYVRAWREEAEALKRKMADDVLRHYDHVLEALSDQADPLVYERTGKFLADRIEELEQHLRS
;
A
#
# COMPACT_ATOMS: atom_id res chain seq x y z
N MET A 1 -32.49 2.95 -65.96
CA MET A 1 -32.90 3.82 -64.84
C MET A 1 -31.75 3.82 -63.82
N PRO A 2 -31.29 4.98 -63.34
CA PRO A 2 -29.85 5.27 -63.31
C PRO A 2 -29.15 5.06 -61.94
N GLN A 3 -28.05 4.31 -61.96
CA GLN A 3 -26.69 4.64 -61.46
C GLN A 3 -26.48 5.57 -60.23
N THR A 4 -27.21 5.45 -59.11
CA THR A 4 -26.81 6.16 -57.88
C THR A 4 -27.01 5.29 -56.63
N LEU A 5 -26.05 4.41 -56.28
CA LEU A 5 -26.00 3.76 -54.96
C LEU A 5 -24.67 3.05 -54.63
N ILE A 6 -23.53 3.57 -55.10
CA ILE A 6 -22.24 3.31 -54.46
C ILE A 6 -21.58 4.67 -54.28
N SER A 7 -21.76 5.26 -53.11
CA SER A 7 -20.79 6.26 -52.63
C SER A 7 -19.58 5.47 -52.13
N GLU A 8 -18.44 5.62 -52.81
CA GLU A 8 -17.17 4.97 -52.43
C GLU A 8 -16.84 5.26 -50.96
N MET A 9 -16.30 4.28 -50.22
CA MET A 9 -15.96 4.39 -48.79
C MET A 9 -15.22 5.69 -48.47
N TYR A 10 -14.31 6.09 -49.36
CA TYR A 10 -13.63 7.37 -49.38
C TYR A 10 -14.55 8.60 -49.13
N HIS A 11 -15.67 8.71 -49.87
CA HIS A 11 -16.58 9.86 -49.78
C HIS A 11 -17.36 9.88 -48.46
N ARG A 12 -17.67 8.71 -47.90
CA ARG A 12 -18.28 8.59 -46.56
C ARG A 12 -17.30 8.99 -45.47
N LEU A 13 -16.05 8.50 -45.55
CA LEU A 13 -14.99 8.88 -44.61
C LEU A 13 -14.67 10.38 -44.68
N ALA A 14 -14.69 10.97 -45.87
CA ALA A 14 -14.47 12.42 -46.06
C ALA A 14 -15.61 13.27 -45.45
N GLU A 15 -16.87 12.86 -45.60
CA GLU A 15 -18.01 13.54 -44.96
C GLU A 15 -17.93 13.43 -43.43
N ILE A 16 -17.59 12.23 -42.91
CA ILE A 16 -17.40 11.99 -41.48
C ILE A 16 -16.26 12.86 -40.95
N HIS A 17 -15.13 12.94 -41.66
CA HIS A 17 -14.01 13.80 -41.31
C HIS A 17 -14.45 15.27 -41.18
N ARG A 18 -15.23 15.80 -42.14
CA ARG A 18 -15.76 17.18 -42.10
C ARG A 18 -16.69 17.40 -40.90
N LEU A 19 -17.56 16.44 -40.61
CA LEU A 19 -18.46 16.52 -39.46
C LEU A 19 -17.68 16.50 -38.13
N MET A 20 -16.62 15.69 -38.03
CA MET A 20 -15.71 15.68 -36.87
C MET A 20 -14.94 17.00 -36.73
N GLU A 21 -14.48 17.59 -37.84
CA GLU A 21 -13.81 18.91 -37.88
C GLU A 21 -14.72 20.02 -37.33
N SER A 22 -16.01 20.02 -37.72
CA SER A 22 -16.99 21.02 -37.23
C SER A 22 -17.19 20.99 -35.71
N ARG A 23 -16.82 19.87 -35.05
CA ARG A 23 -16.89 19.66 -33.60
C ARG A 23 -15.52 19.69 -32.91
N LYS A 24 -14.44 20.01 -33.65
CA LYS A 24 -13.06 20.09 -33.14
C LYS A 24 -12.52 18.79 -32.52
N ASP A 25 -13.00 17.61 -32.94
CA ASP A 25 -12.43 16.31 -32.50
C ASP A 25 -11.21 15.97 -33.36
N THR A 26 -10.07 16.61 -33.06
CA THR A 26 -8.83 16.50 -33.85
C THR A 26 -8.27 15.07 -33.83
N VAL A 27 -8.29 14.39 -32.69
CA VAL A 27 -7.69 13.06 -32.53
C VAL A 27 -8.37 12.00 -33.42
N ARG A 28 -9.70 11.92 -33.41
CA ARG A 28 -10.42 10.92 -34.22
C ARG A 28 -10.50 11.32 -35.68
N ARG A 29 -10.60 12.62 -35.95
CA ARG A 29 -10.46 13.16 -37.29
C ARG A 29 -9.13 12.73 -37.91
N ASP A 30 -8.01 12.89 -37.21
CA ASP A 30 -6.68 12.54 -37.73
C ASP A 30 -6.57 11.04 -38.04
N ARG A 31 -7.18 10.19 -37.20
CA ARG A 31 -7.25 8.75 -37.48
C ARG A 31 -8.11 8.42 -38.69
N ILE A 32 -9.25 9.10 -38.87
CA ILE A 32 -10.08 8.97 -40.08
C ILE A 32 -9.30 9.47 -41.31
N GLN A 33 -8.50 10.55 -41.17
CA GLN A 33 -7.62 11.04 -42.22
C GLN A 33 -6.53 10.01 -42.58
N ASP A 34 -5.95 9.32 -41.59
CA ASP A 34 -5.02 8.23 -41.83
C ASP A 34 -5.69 7.06 -42.57
N LEU A 35 -6.95 6.72 -42.27
CA LEU A 35 -7.73 5.72 -43.02
C LEU A 35 -8.03 6.17 -44.47
N ILE A 36 -8.35 7.45 -44.68
CA ILE A 36 -8.55 8.04 -46.01
C ILE A 36 -7.26 7.94 -46.84
N ARG A 37 -6.11 8.28 -46.23
CA ARG A 37 -4.80 8.15 -46.88
C ARG A 37 -4.51 6.68 -47.23
N LYS A 38 -4.77 5.77 -46.29
CA LYS A 38 -4.58 4.33 -46.47
C LYS A 38 -5.44 3.74 -47.60
N ASP A 39 -6.70 4.16 -47.71
CA ASP A 39 -7.60 3.75 -48.80
C ASP A 39 -7.14 4.29 -50.16
N ARG A 40 -6.56 5.50 -50.22
CA ARG A 40 -6.00 6.08 -51.45
C ARG A 40 -4.72 5.39 -51.89
N GLU A 41 -3.79 5.18 -50.96
CA GLU A 41 -2.49 4.56 -51.22
C GLU A 41 -2.57 3.04 -51.43
N LYS A 42 -3.74 2.44 -51.10
CA LYS A 42 -3.96 0.99 -51.08
C LYS A 42 -2.88 0.26 -50.27
N GLU A 43 -2.48 0.86 -49.14
CA GLU A 43 -1.42 0.35 -48.27
C GLU A 43 -1.98 -0.70 -47.30
N PHE A 44 -1.47 -1.93 -47.39
CA PHE A 44 -1.74 -3.02 -46.46
C PHE A 44 -0.65 -3.09 -45.39
N SER A 45 -1.02 -2.94 -44.13
CA SER A 45 -0.10 -2.79 -43.00
C SER A 45 -0.10 -4.01 -42.09
N MET A 46 1.05 -4.63 -41.88
CA MET A 46 1.23 -5.73 -40.92
C MET A 46 2.09 -5.29 -39.75
N ALA A 47 1.57 -5.40 -38.53
CA ALA A 47 2.27 -4.99 -37.33
C ALA A 47 2.86 -6.17 -36.58
N PHE A 48 4.10 -6.03 -36.11
CA PHE A 48 4.75 -6.97 -35.21
C PHE A 48 4.89 -6.31 -33.83
N CYS A 49 4.27 -6.92 -32.82
CA CYS A 49 4.21 -6.40 -31.46
C CYS A 49 4.37 -7.54 -30.45
N GLY A 50 4.61 -7.25 -29.17
CA GLY A 50 4.96 -8.29 -28.18
C GLY A 50 5.82 -7.79 -27.03
N HIS A 51 6.06 -8.64 -26.03
CA HIS A 51 6.85 -8.29 -24.84
C HIS A 51 8.27 -7.82 -25.19
N PHE A 52 8.87 -7.04 -24.28
CA PHE A 52 10.26 -6.65 -24.37
C PHE A 52 11.17 -7.89 -24.46
N SER A 53 12.21 -7.84 -25.30
CA SER A 53 13.13 -8.97 -25.55
C SER A 53 12.51 -10.28 -26.07
N ALA A 54 11.25 -10.29 -26.53
CA ALA A 54 10.62 -11.44 -27.20
C ALA A 54 11.22 -11.77 -28.60
N GLY A 55 12.20 -10.98 -29.06
CA GLY A 55 12.90 -11.17 -30.33
C GLY A 55 12.16 -10.64 -31.57
N LYS A 56 11.33 -9.60 -31.43
CA LYS A 56 10.54 -8.98 -32.51
C LYS A 56 11.39 -8.48 -33.68
N SER A 57 12.30 -7.55 -33.43
CA SER A 57 13.14 -6.95 -34.47
C SER A 57 14.08 -7.98 -35.11
N THR A 58 14.54 -8.97 -34.34
CA THR A 58 15.30 -10.11 -34.86
C THR A 58 14.44 -11.03 -35.74
N LEU A 59 13.20 -11.30 -35.35
CA LEU A 59 12.24 -12.10 -36.12
C LEU A 59 11.93 -11.41 -37.45
N LEU A 60 11.70 -10.09 -37.40
CA LEU A 60 11.53 -9.23 -38.56
C LEU A 60 12.73 -9.32 -39.51
N ASN A 61 13.95 -9.05 -39.02
CA ASN A 61 15.18 -9.16 -39.83
C ASN A 61 15.32 -10.57 -40.47
N ARG A 62 14.94 -11.63 -39.75
CA ARG A 62 14.99 -13.01 -40.27
C ARG A 62 13.93 -13.28 -41.35
N LEU A 63 12.74 -12.70 -41.24
CA LEU A 63 11.71 -12.78 -42.28
C LEU A 63 12.16 -12.07 -43.57
N TYR A 64 13.04 -11.06 -43.47
CA TYR A 64 13.46 -10.20 -44.59
C TYR A 64 14.79 -10.56 -45.25
N GLY A 65 15.62 -11.38 -44.60
CA GLY A 65 16.88 -11.84 -45.18
C GLY A 65 18.06 -10.88 -45.04
N GLU A 66 17.90 -9.73 -44.36
CA GLU A 66 18.93 -8.74 -44.02
C GLU A 66 18.66 -8.06 -42.65
N ASN A 67 19.71 -7.51 -42.01
CA ASN A 67 19.63 -6.77 -40.74
C ASN A 67 19.08 -5.35 -40.99
N LEU A 68 17.75 -5.20 -40.93
CA LEU A 68 17.07 -3.97 -41.36
C LEU A 68 16.67 -3.06 -40.18
N LEU A 69 16.47 -3.63 -38.99
CA LEU A 69 16.08 -2.93 -37.77
C LEU A 69 17.15 -3.09 -36.67
N PRO A 70 17.46 -2.01 -35.90
CA PRO A 70 18.41 -2.09 -34.80
C PRO A 70 17.88 -3.02 -33.69
N THR A 71 18.73 -3.92 -33.19
CA THR A 71 18.40 -4.81 -32.07
C THR A 71 18.98 -4.26 -30.77
N SER A 72 18.12 -3.91 -29.79
CA SER A 72 18.54 -3.47 -28.46
C SER A 72 17.80 -4.26 -27.37
N PRO A 73 18.52 -4.74 -26.33
CA PRO A 73 17.97 -5.45 -25.17
C PRO A 73 17.74 -4.54 -23.97
N VAL A 74 17.94 -3.22 -24.12
CA VAL A 74 17.50 -2.15 -23.19
C VAL A 74 16.38 -1.34 -23.87
N PRO A 75 15.37 -0.79 -23.15
CA PRO A 75 14.25 -0.08 -23.76
C PRO A 75 14.73 1.01 -24.73
N THR A 76 14.62 0.75 -26.03
CA THR A 76 14.79 1.79 -27.06
C THR A 76 13.53 2.63 -27.09
N SER A 77 13.72 3.96 -27.15
CA SER A 77 12.71 5.01 -27.13
C SER A 77 11.46 4.71 -27.97
N ALA A 78 10.33 5.29 -27.54
CA ALA A 78 8.96 5.13 -28.02
C ALA A 78 8.73 5.53 -29.49
N ASN A 79 9.41 4.87 -30.43
CA ASN A 79 9.36 5.15 -31.86
C ASN A 79 8.72 3.97 -32.61
N VAL A 80 7.74 4.26 -33.46
CA VAL A 80 7.17 3.28 -34.41
C VAL A 80 8.04 3.26 -35.66
N VAL A 81 8.63 2.12 -36.01
CA VAL A 81 9.44 1.99 -37.24
C VAL A 81 8.60 1.35 -38.33
N ARG A 82 8.47 2.02 -39.47
CA ARG A 82 7.72 1.50 -40.63
C ARG A 82 8.66 1.25 -41.79
N VAL A 83 8.59 0.07 -42.39
CA VAL A 83 9.44 -0.30 -43.53
C VAL A 83 8.59 -0.36 -44.81
N ARG A 84 9.05 0.30 -45.88
CA ARG A 84 8.35 0.41 -47.17
C ARG A 84 9.28 0.18 -48.38
N PRO A 85 8.75 -0.38 -49.48
CA PRO A 85 9.49 -0.43 -50.75
C PRO A 85 9.55 0.97 -51.40
N GLY A 86 10.75 1.44 -51.79
CA GLY A 86 10.94 2.76 -52.40
C GLY A 86 12.41 3.15 -52.60
N GLU A 87 12.69 4.36 -53.07
CA GLU A 87 14.08 4.88 -53.12
C GLU A 87 14.65 5.03 -51.71
N HIS A 88 15.98 4.92 -51.54
CA HIS A 88 16.64 5.04 -50.24
C HIS A 88 16.34 6.40 -49.59
N ARG A 89 15.45 6.38 -48.59
CA ARG A 89 15.13 7.55 -47.77
C ARG A 89 14.62 7.13 -46.38
N VAL A 90 14.82 8.00 -45.40
CA VAL A 90 14.26 7.89 -44.05
C VAL A 90 13.42 9.13 -43.78
N VAL A 91 12.20 8.94 -43.28
CA VAL A 91 11.30 10.04 -42.89
C VAL A 91 11.07 9.97 -41.39
N LEU A 92 11.47 11.00 -40.66
CA LEU A 92 11.22 11.14 -39.23
C LEU A 92 9.97 11.99 -39.01
N THR A 93 9.05 11.50 -38.19
CA THR A 93 7.90 12.25 -37.72
C THR A 93 8.16 12.71 -36.29
N LEU A 94 8.17 14.02 -36.06
CA LEU A 94 8.40 14.60 -34.74
C LEU A 94 7.10 14.68 -33.92
N VAL A 95 7.20 14.84 -32.60
CA VAL A 95 6.05 15.09 -31.68
C VAL A 95 5.26 16.33 -32.12
N SER A 96 5.91 17.29 -32.77
CA SER A 96 5.30 18.49 -33.34
C SER A 96 4.48 18.26 -34.63
N GLY A 97 4.45 17.03 -35.16
CA GLY A 97 3.81 16.68 -36.43
C GLY A 97 4.66 16.98 -37.68
N LYS A 98 5.75 17.74 -37.56
CA LYS A 98 6.66 18.01 -38.67
C LYS A 98 7.39 16.75 -39.14
N LYS A 99 7.53 16.60 -40.46
CA LYS A 99 8.28 15.51 -41.10
C LYS A 99 9.63 16.00 -41.60
N LYS A 100 10.69 15.26 -41.27
CA LYS A 100 12.05 15.46 -41.83
C LYS A 100 12.39 14.31 -42.75
N ILE A 101 12.84 14.60 -43.98
CA ILE A 101 13.23 13.60 -44.97
C ILE A 101 14.74 13.60 -45.16
N TYR A 102 15.35 12.42 -45.03
CA TYR A 102 16.73 12.14 -45.37
C TYR A 102 16.76 11.26 -46.62
N ARG A 103 17.40 11.72 -47.71
CA ARG A 103 17.58 10.93 -48.95
C ARG A 103 19.03 10.45 -49.06
N GLY A 104 19.22 9.20 -49.46
CA GLY A 104 20.53 8.58 -49.61
C GLY A 104 20.66 7.25 -48.85
N PRO A 105 21.73 6.48 -49.11
CA PRO A 105 22.02 5.27 -48.35
C PRO A 105 22.31 5.62 -46.88
N TYR A 106 21.92 4.72 -45.96
CA TYR A 106 22.11 4.85 -44.51
C TYR A 106 22.61 3.52 -43.94
N THR A 107 23.33 3.58 -42.83
CA THR A 107 23.82 2.39 -42.10
C THR A 107 22.89 2.01 -40.95
N GLU A 108 23.10 0.83 -40.37
CA GLU A 108 22.40 0.40 -39.14
C GLU A 108 22.69 1.35 -37.95
N GLU A 109 23.90 1.87 -37.88
CA GLU A 109 24.35 2.79 -36.82
C GLU A 109 23.64 4.15 -36.95
N ASP A 110 23.40 4.61 -38.18
CA ASP A 110 22.62 5.83 -38.45
C ASP A 110 21.17 5.67 -37.99
N LEU A 111 20.52 4.55 -38.32
CA LEU A 111 19.17 4.25 -37.84
C LEU A 111 19.12 4.15 -36.32
N LYS A 112 20.12 3.53 -35.69
CA LYS A 112 20.21 3.41 -34.23
C LYS A 112 20.32 4.78 -33.55
N ALA A 113 21.16 5.68 -34.09
CA ALA A 113 21.29 7.05 -33.59
C ALA A 113 19.99 7.87 -33.74
N LEU A 114 19.30 7.72 -34.87
CA LEU A 114 18.01 8.38 -35.11
C LEU A 114 16.89 7.83 -34.19
N CYS A 115 16.93 6.53 -33.87
CA CYS A 115 15.99 5.92 -32.94
C CYS A 115 16.27 6.23 -31.46
N GLN A 116 17.50 6.60 -31.08
CA GLN A 116 17.93 6.90 -29.70
C GLN A 116 17.69 8.35 -29.24
N ASN A 117 17.41 9.30 -30.14
CA ASN A 117 17.06 10.68 -29.79
C ASN A 117 15.59 10.78 -29.33
N GLY A 118 15.33 10.21 -28.15
CA GLY A 118 14.04 9.64 -27.73
C GLY A 118 12.92 10.56 -27.22
N ASP A 119 13.09 11.88 -27.15
CA ASP A 119 12.04 12.77 -26.61
C ASP A 119 11.28 13.57 -27.69
N GLU A 120 11.79 13.62 -28.93
CA GLU A 120 11.21 14.46 -30.00
C GLU A 120 10.65 13.69 -31.20
N VAL A 121 10.93 12.39 -31.35
CA VAL A 121 10.52 11.56 -32.51
C VAL A 121 9.36 10.63 -32.10
N THR A 122 8.40 10.41 -33.00
CA THR A 122 7.24 9.51 -32.79
C THR A 122 7.17 8.36 -33.79
N ALA A 123 7.65 8.56 -35.01
CA ALA A 123 7.69 7.53 -36.04
C ALA A 123 8.90 7.70 -36.98
N VAL A 124 9.40 6.57 -37.49
CA VAL A 124 10.52 6.48 -38.43
C VAL A 124 10.07 5.64 -39.63
N ASP A 125 9.83 6.27 -40.79
CA ASP A 125 9.50 5.55 -42.02
C ASP A 125 10.77 5.32 -42.85
N VAL A 126 11.11 4.06 -43.09
CA VAL A 126 12.32 3.58 -43.76
C VAL A 126 11.95 3.06 -45.15
N TYR A 127 12.46 3.68 -46.21
CA TYR A 127 12.23 3.28 -47.59
C TYR A 127 13.49 2.65 -48.20
N ARG A 128 13.34 1.49 -48.84
CA ARG A 128 14.44 0.81 -49.57
C ARG A 128 13.96 0.08 -50.84
N PRO A 129 14.79 -0.01 -51.89
CA PRO A 129 14.43 -0.68 -53.13
C PRO A 129 14.53 -2.21 -53.06
N ASP A 130 15.28 -2.74 -52.09
CA ASP A 130 15.51 -4.16 -51.83
C ASP A 130 14.51 -4.78 -50.83
N ALA A 131 13.52 -4.02 -50.36
CA ALA A 131 12.49 -4.56 -49.48
C ALA A 131 11.71 -5.69 -50.17
N PRO A 132 11.57 -6.90 -49.56
CA PRO A 132 11.02 -8.08 -50.23
C PRO A 132 9.48 -8.07 -50.41
N PHE A 133 8.82 -6.91 -50.23
CA PHE A 133 7.37 -6.76 -50.30
C PHE A 133 6.93 -6.03 -51.57
N PRO A 134 5.80 -6.41 -52.16
CA PRO A 134 5.23 -5.68 -53.29
C PRO A 134 4.85 -4.26 -52.88
N LYS A 135 4.88 -3.32 -53.84
CA LYS A 135 4.38 -1.96 -53.64
C LYS A 135 2.97 -2.00 -53.01
N GLY A 136 2.74 -1.15 -52.01
CA GLY A 136 1.49 -1.11 -51.22
C GLY A 136 1.45 -2.04 -50.01
N VAL A 137 2.58 -2.57 -49.53
CA VAL A 137 2.66 -3.27 -48.24
C VAL A 137 3.63 -2.55 -47.32
N ALA A 138 3.22 -2.33 -46.07
CA ALA A 138 4.02 -1.72 -45.01
C ALA A 138 4.12 -2.64 -43.79
N LEU A 139 5.28 -2.62 -43.16
CA LEU A 139 5.54 -3.38 -41.94
C LEU A 139 5.81 -2.44 -40.79
N LEU A 140 5.17 -2.70 -39.66
CA LEU A 140 5.29 -1.88 -38.46
C LEU A 140 6.02 -2.68 -37.40
N ASP A 141 7.21 -2.23 -36.99
CA ASP A 141 7.83 -2.63 -35.72
C ASP A 141 7.37 -1.66 -34.64
N THR A 142 6.81 -2.20 -33.57
CA THR A 142 6.21 -1.40 -32.49
C THR A 142 6.89 -1.69 -31.15
N PRO A 143 6.98 -0.69 -30.25
CA PRO A 143 7.54 -0.89 -28.91
C PRO A 143 6.83 -2.01 -28.12
N GLY A 144 7.49 -2.49 -27.06
CA GLY A 144 6.94 -3.55 -26.21
C GLY A 144 5.68 -3.12 -25.46
N VAL A 145 4.69 -4.01 -25.36
CA VAL A 145 3.37 -3.71 -24.76
C VAL A 145 3.35 -3.73 -23.22
N ASP A 146 4.45 -4.13 -22.58
CA ASP A 146 4.58 -4.36 -21.13
C ASP A 146 5.56 -3.39 -20.46
N SER A 147 5.83 -2.27 -21.14
CA SER A 147 6.54 -1.16 -20.52
C SER A 147 5.72 -0.62 -19.34
N THR A 148 6.36 -0.41 -18.19
CA THR A 148 5.78 0.27 -17.03
C THR A 148 5.54 1.77 -17.27
N ASP A 149 6.01 2.29 -18.41
CA ASP A 149 5.81 3.67 -18.84
C ASP A 149 4.52 3.84 -19.67
N GLU A 150 3.57 4.64 -19.18
CA GLU A 150 2.31 4.95 -19.86
C GLU A 150 2.50 5.61 -21.23
N ALA A 151 3.59 6.34 -21.46
CA ALA A 151 3.86 6.97 -22.76
C ALA A 151 4.11 5.91 -23.84
N HIS A 152 4.82 4.83 -23.48
CA HIS A 152 5.15 3.72 -24.39
C HIS A 152 3.92 2.94 -24.84
N GLN A 153 2.96 2.76 -23.93
CA GLN A 153 1.71 2.06 -24.24
C GLN A 153 0.84 2.86 -25.21
N ARG A 154 0.76 4.19 -25.07
CA ARG A 154 -0.06 5.06 -25.94
C ARG A 154 0.45 5.13 -27.38
N VAL A 155 1.77 5.21 -27.57
CA VAL A 155 2.38 5.22 -28.92
C VAL A 155 2.14 3.88 -29.63
N THR A 156 2.33 2.77 -28.93
CA THR A 156 2.07 1.41 -29.45
C THR A 156 0.61 1.24 -29.85
N GLU A 157 -0.34 1.67 -29.01
CA GLU A 157 -1.78 1.61 -29.33
C GLU A 157 -2.15 2.51 -30.53
N SER A 158 -1.48 3.64 -30.71
CA SER A 158 -1.66 4.51 -31.88
C SER A 158 -1.01 3.94 -33.16
N ALA A 159 0.00 3.09 -33.08
CA ALA A 159 0.53 2.43 -34.28
C ALA A 159 -0.41 1.32 -34.80
N LEU A 160 -1.02 0.60 -33.86
CA LEU A 160 -1.80 -0.62 -34.14
C LEU A 160 -3.16 -0.35 -34.80
N HIS A 161 -3.71 0.87 -34.75
CA HIS A 161 -4.99 1.17 -35.42
C HIS A 161 -4.89 1.07 -36.96
N LEU A 162 -3.71 1.32 -37.51
CA LEU A 162 -3.45 1.17 -38.95
C LEU A 162 -3.09 -0.26 -39.35
N ALA A 163 -2.91 -1.19 -38.41
CA ALA A 163 -2.58 -2.57 -38.75
C ALA A 163 -3.82 -3.32 -39.28
N ASP A 164 -3.65 -4.04 -40.39
CA ASP A 164 -4.63 -4.97 -40.97
C ASP A 164 -4.43 -6.40 -40.45
N ALA A 165 -3.18 -6.76 -40.11
CA ALA A 165 -2.84 -8.00 -39.44
C ALA A 165 -1.79 -7.73 -38.35
N ILE A 166 -1.92 -8.43 -37.23
CA ILE A 166 -1.05 -8.28 -36.06
C ILE A 166 -0.34 -9.60 -35.78
N PHE A 167 0.98 -9.61 -35.84
CA PHE A 167 1.83 -10.71 -35.39
C PHE A 167 2.29 -10.44 -33.96
N TYR A 168 1.72 -11.16 -33.00
CA TYR A 168 2.00 -10.96 -31.57
C TYR A 168 3.08 -11.93 -31.10
N VAL A 169 4.31 -11.43 -30.95
CA VAL A 169 5.51 -12.21 -30.61
C VAL A 169 5.65 -12.36 -29.10
N MET A 170 5.69 -13.60 -28.65
CA MET A 170 5.76 -13.98 -27.23
C MET A 170 7.04 -14.78 -26.99
N ASP A 171 7.69 -14.58 -25.85
CA ASP A 171 8.78 -15.45 -25.40
C ASP A 171 8.24 -16.83 -25.02
N TYR A 172 8.93 -17.90 -25.43
CA TYR A 172 8.61 -19.29 -25.08
C TYR A 172 8.30 -19.51 -23.58
N ASN A 173 9.04 -18.86 -22.67
CA ASN A 173 8.85 -19.03 -21.22
C ASN A 173 7.68 -18.22 -20.65
N HIS A 174 7.16 -17.23 -21.39
CA HIS A 174 6.18 -16.26 -20.89
C HIS A 174 4.87 -16.24 -21.67
N VAL A 175 4.61 -17.26 -22.50
CA VAL A 175 3.38 -17.36 -23.31
C VAL A 175 2.12 -17.22 -22.46
N GLN A 176 2.12 -17.79 -21.26
CA GLN A 176 0.96 -17.80 -20.36
C GLN A 176 0.93 -16.61 -19.39
N SER A 177 1.76 -15.57 -19.60
CA SER A 177 1.72 -14.38 -18.75
C SER A 177 0.39 -13.64 -18.89
N GLU A 178 -0.06 -13.02 -17.80
CA GLU A 178 -1.35 -12.33 -17.77
C GLU A 178 -1.37 -11.12 -18.74
N GLY A 179 -0.27 -10.37 -18.84
CA GLY A 179 -0.14 -9.22 -19.74
C GLY A 179 -0.37 -9.61 -21.20
N ASN A 180 0.22 -10.72 -21.62
CA ASN A 180 0.07 -11.32 -22.94
C ASN A 180 -1.39 -11.62 -23.27
N LEU A 181 -2.08 -12.33 -22.37
CA LEU A 181 -3.46 -12.77 -22.57
C LEU A 181 -4.46 -11.58 -22.58
N ARG A 182 -4.24 -10.58 -21.72
CA ARG A 182 -5.04 -9.33 -21.72
C ARG A 182 -4.88 -8.55 -23.03
N PHE A 183 -3.67 -8.48 -23.58
CA PHE A 183 -3.43 -7.79 -24.85
C PHE A 183 -4.17 -8.48 -26.01
N LEU A 184 -4.04 -9.81 -26.13
CA LEU A 184 -4.73 -10.59 -27.16
C LEU A 184 -6.25 -10.39 -27.10
N ARG A 185 -6.83 -10.37 -25.88
CA ARG A 185 -8.27 -10.11 -25.68
C ARG A 185 -8.71 -8.73 -26.17
N ARG A 186 -7.95 -7.68 -25.86
CA ARG A 186 -8.24 -6.29 -26.31
C ARG A 186 -8.25 -6.16 -27.83
N MET A 187 -7.32 -6.82 -28.52
CA MET A 187 -7.25 -6.77 -29.97
C MET A 187 -8.39 -7.57 -30.62
N LYS A 188 -8.81 -8.68 -29.99
CA LYS A 188 -10.01 -9.44 -30.39
C LYS A 188 -11.29 -8.58 -30.31
N GLU A 189 -11.45 -7.75 -29.27
CA GLU A 189 -12.59 -6.82 -29.15
C GLU A 189 -12.66 -5.77 -30.28
N ARG A 190 -11.53 -5.49 -30.93
CA ARG A 190 -11.44 -4.60 -32.10
C ARG A 190 -11.64 -5.33 -33.44
N ASN A 191 -11.96 -6.63 -33.43
CA ASN A 191 -12.07 -7.48 -34.61
C ASN A 191 -10.83 -7.44 -35.52
N LYS A 192 -9.64 -7.25 -34.94
CA LYS A 192 -8.37 -7.34 -35.69
C LYS A 192 -7.94 -8.80 -35.84
N ARG A 193 -7.34 -9.14 -36.97
CA ARG A 193 -6.68 -10.42 -37.21
C ARG A 193 -5.36 -10.49 -36.43
N ILE A 194 -5.17 -11.53 -35.63
CA ILE A 194 -4.04 -11.63 -34.70
C ILE A 194 -3.45 -13.03 -34.77
N PHE A 195 -2.17 -13.10 -35.11
CA PHE A 195 -1.37 -14.31 -35.21
C PHE A 195 -0.38 -14.36 -34.04
N PRO A 196 -0.61 -15.22 -33.03
CA PRO A 196 0.37 -15.41 -31.95
C PRO A 196 1.62 -16.13 -32.48
N VAL A 197 2.78 -15.58 -32.19
CA VAL A 197 4.10 -16.14 -32.56
C VAL A 197 4.89 -16.41 -31.29
N ILE A 198 5.00 -17.67 -30.91
CA ILE A 198 5.81 -18.13 -29.78
C ILE A 198 7.24 -18.29 -30.28
N ASN A 199 8.10 -17.34 -29.95
CA ASN A 199 9.47 -17.26 -30.40
C ASN A 199 10.46 -17.81 -29.36
N GLN A 200 11.70 -18.05 -29.78
CA GLN A 200 12.78 -18.62 -28.95
C GLN A 200 12.49 -20.06 -28.48
N ILE A 201 11.86 -20.88 -29.33
CA ILE A 201 11.59 -22.29 -28.98
C ILE A 201 12.86 -23.14 -28.83
N ASP A 202 14.03 -22.64 -29.22
CA ASP A 202 15.34 -23.23 -28.90
C ASP A 202 15.61 -23.31 -27.39
N LYS A 203 14.83 -22.58 -26.58
CA LYS A 203 14.82 -22.74 -25.12
C LYS A 203 14.13 -24.02 -24.65
N HIS A 204 13.36 -24.68 -25.51
CA HIS A 204 12.62 -25.89 -25.17
C HIS A 204 13.56 -27.04 -24.84
N ARG A 205 13.19 -27.82 -23.82
CA ARG A 205 13.91 -29.04 -23.43
C ARG A 205 12.92 -30.19 -23.40
N GLU A 206 13.10 -31.13 -24.32
CA GLU A 206 12.22 -32.29 -24.47
C GLU A 206 12.26 -33.17 -23.21
N GLU A 207 13.37 -33.14 -22.46
CA GLU A 207 13.54 -33.86 -21.20
C GLU A 207 12.65 -33.33 -20.06
N GLU A 208 12.28 -32.05 -20.10
CA GLU A 208 11.44 -31.41 -19.07
C GLU A 208 9.95 -31.56 -19.37
N LEU A 209 9.56 -31.32 -20.63
CA LEU A 209 8.18 -31.42 -21.10
C LEU A 209 8.21 -31.67 -22.61
N SER A 210 7.50 -32.68 -23.10
CA SER A 210 7.41 -32.89 -24.56
C SER A 210 6.79 -31.69 -25.26
N PHE A 211 7.30 -31.31 -26.43
CA PHE A 211 6.79 -30.16 -27.18
C PHE A 211 5.29 -30.27 -27.51
N HIS A 212 4.79 -31.48 -27.78
CA HIS A 212 3.36 -31.73 -28.03
C HIS A 212 2.48 -31.25 -26.87
N ARG A 213 2.81 -31.65 -25.64
CA ARG A 213 2.05 -31.24 -24.45
C ARG A 213 2.15 -29.74 -24.17
N PHE A 214 3.29 -29.12 -24.47
CA PHE A 214 3.42 -27.67 -24.36
C PHE A 214 2.40 -26.96 -25.26
N ARG A 215 2.26 -27.39 -26.52
CA ARG A 215 1.30 -26.83 -27.47
C ARG A 215 -0.16 -26.97 -27.01
N GLU A 216 -0.54 -28.18 -26.56
CA GLU A 216 -1.90 -28.42 -26.05
C GLU A 216 -2.25 -27.46 -24.91
N ARG A 217 -1.32 -27.23 -23.98
CA ARG A 217 -1.52 -26.30 -22.85
C ARG A 217 -1.69 -24.86 -23.29
N VAL A 218 -0.92 -24.39 -24.26
CA VAL A 218 -1.05 -23.03 -24.81
C VAL A 218 -2.46 -22.85 -25.39
N GLU A 219 -2.92 -23.82 -26.19
CA GLU A 219 -4.23 -23.79 -26.81
C GLU A 219 -5.37 -23.85 -25.78
N GLU A 220 -5.24 -24.68 -24.74
CA GLU A 220 -6.18 -24.71 -23.61
C GLU A 220 -6.25 -23.37 -22.88
N THR A 221 -5.10 -22.71 -22.69
CA THR A 221 -5.01 -21.40 -22.02
C THR A 221 -5.73 -20.33 -22.83
N PHE A 222 -5.50 -20.27 -24.15
CA PHE A 222 -6.20 -19.34 -25.02
C PHE A 222 -7.72 -19.57 -25.03
N ARG A 223 -8.16 -20.84 -25.10
CA ARG A 223 -9.59 -21.19 -24.99
C ARG A 223 -10.21 -20.75 -23.66
N ALA A 224 -9.51 -20.97 -22.54
CA ALA A 224 -9.98 -20.55 -21.21
C ALA A 224 -10.16 -19.02 -21.09
N TRP A 225 -9.38 -18.24 -21.85
CA TRP A 225 -9.48 -16.78 -21.91
C TRP A 225 -10.49 -16.26 -22.94
N GLY A 226 -11.27 -17.16 -23.57
CA GLY A 226 -12.21 -16.81 -24.64
C GLY A 226 -11.49 -16.30 -25.90
N LEU A 227 -10.22 -16.65 -26.09
CA LEU A 227 -9.45 -16.34 -27.28
C LEU A 227 -9.61 -17.50 -28.27
N ASP A 228 -9.87 -17.14 -29.52
CA ASP A 228 -9.85 -18.08 -30.65
C ASP A 228 -8.91 -17.46 -31.68
N PRO A 229 -7.58 -17.52 -31.43
CA PRO A 229 -6.62 -16.81 -32.25
C PRO A 229 -6.50 -17.47 -33.62
N ASP A 230 -6.10 -16.68 -34.63
CA ASP A 230 -5.58 -17.22 -35.87
C ASP A 230 -4.40 -18.19 -35.57
N PRO A 231 -3.98 -19.06 -36.51
CA PRO A 231 -3.02 -20.12 -36.23
C PRO A 231 -1.78 -19.66 -35.44
N VAL A 232 -1.47 -20.37 -34.36
CA VAL A 232 -0.29 -20.10 -33.51
C VAL A 232 0.97 -20.64 -34.18
N PHE A 233 2.00 -19.80 -34.27
CA PHE A 233 3.29 -20.17 -34.85
C PHE A 233 4.36 -20.35 -33.77
N TYR A 234 5.22 -21.33 -33.96
CA TYR A 234 6.34 -21.64 -33.05
C TYR A 234 7.66 -21.40 -33.80
N THR A 235 8.51 -20.47 -33.35
CA THR A 235 9.70 -20.06 -34.11
C THR A 235 10.99 -20.07 -33.28
N SER A 236 12.11 -20.43 -33.92
CA SER A 236 13.46 -20.15 -33.41
C SER A 236 14.28 -19.47 -34.51
N ILE A 237 14.97 -18.40 -34.12
CA ILE A 237 15.91 -17.68 -34.99
C ILE A 237 17.33 -18.21 -34.77
N ARG A 238 17.67 -18.58 -33.54
CA ARG A 238 18.99 -19.06 -33.13
C ARG A 238 19.28 -20.45 -33.68
N GLU A 239 18.27 -21.32 -33.73
CA GLU A 239 18.37 -22.68 -34.26
C GLU A 239 17.41 -22.85 -35.45
N PRO A 240 17.81 -22.45 -36.66
CA PRO A 240 16.96 -22.54 -37.86
C PRO A 240 16.47 -23.97 -38.15
N GLU A 241 17.32 -24.96 -37.88
CA GLU A 241 17.08 -26.39 -38.10
C GLU A 241 16.33 -27.07 -36.94
N HIS A 242 15.85 -26.32 -35.95
CA HIS A 242 15.11 -26.90 -34.81
C HIS A 242 13.87 -27.65 -35.32
N PRO A 243 13.60 -28.90 -34.89
CA PRO A 243 12.56 -29.77 -35.48
C PRO A 243 11.15 -29.19 -35.48
N HIS A 244 10.86 -28.32 -34.51
CA HIS A 244 9.57 -27.67 -34.36
C HIS A 244 9.53 -26.23 -34.89
N ASN A 245 10.59 -25.76 -35.57
CA ASN A 245 10.65 -24.42 -36.10
C ASN A 245 9.69 -24.25 -37.27
N GLN A 246 8.64 -23.45 -37.06
CA GLN A 246 7.61 -23.16 -38.05
C GLN A 246 7.87 -21.84 -38.78
N MET A 247 9.11 -21.33 -38.77
CA MET A 247 9.49 -20.15 -39.54
C MET A 247 9.04 -20.22 -41.02
N PRO A 248 9.17 -21.36 -41.74
CA PRO A 248 8.67 -21.46 -43.11
C PRO A 248 7.14 -21.30 -43.22
N ARG A 249 6.39 -21.80 -42.22
CA ARG A 249 4.93 -21.70 -42.16
C ARG A 249 4.48 -20.28 -41.84
N LEU A 250 5.18 -19.60 -40.92
CA LEU A 250 4.95 -18.18 -40.62
C LEU A 250 5.19 -17.33 -41.87
N LYS A 251 6.28 -17.58 -42.61
CA LYS A 251 6.56 -16.91 -43.88
C LYS A 251 5.46 -17.14 -44.91
N ALA A 252 5.00 -18.38 -45.06
CA ALA A 252 3.88 -18.71 -45.96
C ALA A 252 2.57 -17.99 -45.57
N GLN A 253 2.31 -17.81 -44.27
CA GLN A 253 1.14 -17.05 -43.80
C GLN A 253 1.26 -15.57 -44.15
N VAL A 254 2.44 -14.97 -43.98
CA VAL A 254 2.71 -13.58 -44.38
C VAL A 254 2.50 -13.42 -45.89
N ASP A 255 3.01 -14.35 -46.70
CA ASP A 255 2.82 -14.35 -48.16
C ASP A 255 1.35 -14.49 -48.56
N GLU A 256 0.57 -15.31 -47.84
CA GLU A 256 -0.88 -15.45 -48.06
C GLU A 256 -1.63 -14.15 -47.79
N LEU A 257 -1.36 -13.48 -46.65
CA LEU A 257 -1.96 -12.19 -46.33
C LEU A 257 -1.62 -11.12 -47.38
N ILE A 258 -0.40 -11.14 -47.90
CA ILE A 258 0.03 -10.23 -48.98
C ILE A 258 -0.74 -10.51 -50.27
N ARG A 259 -1.05 -11.77 -50.60
CA ARG A 259 -1.86 -12.11 -51.79
C ARG A 259 -3.30 -11.64 -51.65
N ASP A 260 -3.91 -11.80 -50.49
CA ASP A 260 -5.32 -11.45 -50.23
C ASP A 260 -5.53 -9.99 -49.78
N ARG A 261 -4.45 -9.19 -49.78
CA ARG A 261 -4.39 -7.83 -49.21
C ARG A 261 -5.52 -6.90 -49.65
N GLU A 262 -5.97 -6.96 -50.90
CA GLU A 262 -7.00 -6.03 -51.40
C GLU A 262 -8.39 -6.29 -50.79
N ALA A 263 -8.74 -7.56 -50.58
CA ALA A 263 -10.00 -7.94 -49.93
C ALA A 263 -9.94 -7.63 -48.43
N LEU A 264 -8.83 -8.02 -47.78
CA LEU A 264 -8.60 -7.80 -46.35
C LEU A 264 -8.52 -6.32 -45.98
N LEU A 265 -7.92 -5.49 -46.85
CA LEU A 265 -7.85 -4.04 -46.64
C LEU A 265 -9.25 -3.41 -46.60
N LYS A 266 -10.15 -3.77 -47.52
CA LYS A 266 -11.53 -3.24 -47.55
C LYS A 266 -12.33 -3.60 -46.30
N GLU A 267 -12.17 -4.84 -45.83
CA GLU A 267 -12.80 -5.32 -44.59
C GLU A 267 -12.26 -4.57 -43.37
N SER A 268 -10.92 -4.50 -43.24
CA SER A 268 -10.22 -3.81 -42.15
C SER A 268 -10.57 -2.32 -42.08
N LEU A 269 -10.61 -1.62 -43.22
CA LEU A 269 -11.00 -0.21 -43.29
C LEU A 269 -12.43 0.02 -42.79
N SER A 270 -13.36 -0.87 -43.15
CA SER A 270 -14.77 -0.75 -42.75
C SER A 270 -14.92 -0.96 -41.24
N LEU A 271 -14.30 -2.01 -40.69
CA LEU A 271 -14.33 -2.33 -39.26
C LEU A 271 -13.68 -1.23 -38.41
N GLU A 272 -12.55 -0.68 -38.86
CA GLU A 272 -11.86 0.40 -38.15
C GLU A 272 -12.65 1.71 -38.22
N ALA A 273 -13.26 2.03 -39.37
CA ALA A 273 -14.13 3.21 -39.48
C ALA A 273 -15.34 3.13 -38.55
N GLU A 274 -16.02 1.99 -38.49
CA GLU A 274 -17.13 1.74 -37.54
C GLU A 274 -16.68 1.87 -36.09
N TYR A 275 -15.47 1.39 -35.77
CA TYR A 275 -14.89 1.54 -34.44
C TYR A 275 -14.64 3.02 -34.09
N LEU A 276 -13.98 3.78 -34.98
CA LEU A 276 -13.68 5.21 -34.77
C LEU A 276 -14.93 6.07 -34.67
N ILE A 277 -15.98 5.77 -35.43
CA ILE A 277 -17.27 6.48 -35.36
C ILE A 277 -17.98 6.19 -34.05
N ARG A 278 -18.01 4.94 -33.59
CA ARG A 278 -18.53 4.59 -32.26
C ARG A 278 -17.74 5.31 -31.16
N GLU A 279 -16.42 5.42 -31.33
CA GLU A 279 -15.55 6.17 -30.42
C GLU A 279 -15.89 7.66 -30.42
N HIS A 280 -16.12 8.27 -31.59
CA HIS A 280 -16.47 9.68 -31.73
C HIS A 280 -17.88 10.01 -31.19
N LEU A 281 -18.87 9.14 -31.45
CA LEU A 281 -20.20 9.26 -30.83
C LEU A 281 -20.10 9.16 -29.30
N SER A 282 -19.27 8.25 -28.79
CA SER A 282 -18.97 8.19 -27.37
C SER A 282 -18.24 9.44 -26.88
N HIS A 283 -17.39 10.07 -27.69
CA HIS A 283 -16.73 11.32 -27.34
C HIS A 283 -17.71 12.49 -27.27
N LEU A 284 -18.62 12.62 -28.24
CA LEU A 284 -19.60 13.71 -28.26
C LEU A 284 -20.68 13.58 -27.21
N LYS A 285 -21.15 12.34 -26.96
CA LYS A 285 -22.04 12.04 -25.82
C LYS A 285 -21.49 12.60 -24.52
N GLU A 286 -20.19 12.76 -24.49
CA GLU A 286 -19.50 13.05 -23.29
C GLU A 286 -18.80 14.40 -23.24
N GLN A 287 -18.53 15.02 -24.38
CA GLN A 287 -18.47 16.49 -24.44
C GLN A 287 -19.80 17.11 -24.01
N LYS A 288 -20.96 16.59 -24.48
CA LYS A 288 -22.28 17.02 -23.99
C LYS A 288 -22.37 16.93 -22.47
N ARG A 289 -21.95 15.79 -21.92
CA ARG A 289 -22.01 15.55 -20.49
C ARG A 289 -20.93 16.36 -19.74
N ASN A 290 -19.85 16.80 -20.38
CA ASN A 290 -18.94 17.86 -19.91
C ASN A 290 -19.60 19.22 -19.82
N THR A 291 -20.23 19.69 -20.90
CA THR A 291 -20.93 20.98 -20.89
C THR A 291 -22.10 20.99 -19.90
N ILE A 292 -22.85 19.89 -19.78
CA ILE A 292 -23.90 19.76 -18.74
C ILE A 292 -23.29 19.81 -17.35
N GLU A 293 -22.14 19.16 -17.12
CA GLU A 293 -21.45 19.24 -15.83
C GLU A 293 -20.85 20.62 -15.55
N GLU A 294 -20.41 21.39 -16.55
CA GLU A 294 -20.00 22.79 -16.38
C GLU A 294 -21.19 23.70 -16.03
N ILE A 295 -22.33 23.53 -16.71
CA ILE A 295 -23.56 24.26 -16.40
C ILE A 295 -24.03 23.91 -14.98
N THR A 296 -23.95 22.63 -14.61
CA THR A 296 -24.31 22.13 -13.28
C THR A 296 -23.16 22.20 -12.27
N ASP A 297 -22.03 22.80 -12.63
CA ASP A 297 -20.88 22.88 -11.75
C ASP A 297 -21.18 23.79 -10.55
N GLY A 298 -20.67 23.40 -9.40
CA GLY A 298 -20.98 24.02 -8.12
C GLY A 298 -22.39 23.76 -7.58
N LEU A 299 -23.17 22.85 -8.18
CA LEU A 299 -24.43 22.38 -7.62
C LEU A 299 -24.20 21.12 -6.77
N GLU A 300 -24.59 21.16 -5.50
CA GLU A 300 -24.40 20.04 -4.55
C GLU A 300 -25.36 18.86 -4.81
N GLU A 301 -26.52 19.13 -5.41
CA GLU A 301 -27.56 18.15 -5.73
C GLU A 301 -27.79 18.05 -7.25
N PRO A 302 -28.27 16.89 -7.75
CA PRO A 302 -28.65 16.75 -9.15
C PRO A 302 -29.69 17.81 -9.52
N LEU A 303 -29.44 18.54 -10.60
CA LEU A 303 -30.34 19.58 -11.06
C LEU A 303 -31.73 18.99 -11.34
N PRO A 304 -32.78 19.38 -10.59
CA PRO A 304 -34.10 18.83 -10.77
C PRO A 304 -34.72 19.29 -12.10
N PRO A 305 -35.76 18.59 -12.60
CA PRO A 305 -36.52 19.05 -13.75
C PRO A 305 -37.00 20.49 -13.54
N LEU A 306 -36.94 21.29 -14.60
CA LEU A 306 -37.31 22.71 -14.55
C LEU A 306 -38.71 22.93 -13.93
N GLU A 307 -39.66 22.04 -14.24
CA GLU A 307 -41.04 22.08 -13.73
C GLU A 307 -41.16 21.91 -12.20
N GLU A 308 -40.24 21.17 -11.58
CA GLU A 308 -40.22 20.96 -10.12
C GLU A 308 -39.64 22.19 -9.41
N LEU A 309 -38.54 22.75 -9.93
CA LEU A 309 -37.91 23.96 -9.40
C LEU A 309 -38.84 25.19 -9.46
N ASP A 310 -39.65 25.30 -10.51
CA ASP A 310 -40.64 26.37 -10.68
C ASP A 310 -41.67 26.37 -9.54
N ARG A 311 -42.10 25.19 -9.10
CA ARG A 311 -43.07 25.02 -8.02
C ARG A 311 -42.49 25.39 -6.67
N GLU A 312 -41.30 24.85 -6.35
CA GLU A 312 -40.62 25.12 -5.08
C GLU A 312 -40.29 26.61 -4.91
N TYR A 313 -39.88 27.29 -5.98
CA TYR A 313 -39.64 28.73 -5.96
C TYR A 313 -40.87 29.54 -5.54
N ALA A 314 -42.07 29.15 -5.99
CA ALA A 314 -43.30 29.84 -5.63
C ALA A 314 -43.65 29.69 -4.14
N GLU A 315 -43.48 28.49 -3.59
CA GLU A 315 -43.77 28.18 -2.17
C GLU A 315 -42.86 28.98 -1.21
N TRP A 316 -41.55 29.03 -1.48
CA TRP A 316 -40.61 29.77 -0.63
C TRP A 316 -40.84 31.29 -0.67
N LYS A 317 -41.29 31.82 -1.81
CA LYS A 317 -41.64 33.23 -1.96
C LYS A 317 -42.83 33.61 -1.07
N GLU A 318 -43.86 32.78 -1.04
CA GLU A 318 -45.03 32.97 -0.16
C GLU A 318 -44.62 32.90 1.33
N ARG A 319 -43.77 31.94 1.69
CA ARG A 319 -43.26 31.78 3.06
C ARG A 319 -42.51 33.01 3.57
N ARG A 320 -41.66 33.62 2.73
CA ARG A 320 -40.93 34.86 3.08
C ARG A 320 -41.88 36.00 3.42
N GLU A 321 -42.96 36.16 2.65
CA GLU A 321 -43.97 37.20 2.87
C GLU A 321 -44.79 36.98 4.16
N GLY A 322 -44.88 35.74 4.65
CA GLY A 322 -45.52 35.40 5.93
C GLY A 322 -44.73 35.85 7.17
N LEU A 323 -43.40 35.70 7.15
CA LEU A 323 -42.51 35.96 8.30
C LEU A 323 -42.49 37.42 8.75
N ASP A 324 -42.69 38.37 7.83
CA ASP A 324 -42.70 39.82 8.15
C ASP A 324 -43.84 40.24 9.10
N ARG A 325 -44.86 39.39 9.32
CA ARG A 325 -46.03 39.69 10.18
C ARG A 325 -45.94 39.10 11.60
N GLU A 326 -45.13 38.08 11.81
CA GLU A 326 -45.12 37.20 13.00
C GLU A 326 -44.73 37.94 14.31
N ILE A 327 -43.61 38.67 14.33
CA ILE A 327 -43.09 39.31 15.55
C ILE A 327 -44.05 40.38 16.11
N ARG A 328 -44.69 41.15 15.22
CA ARG A 328 -45.61 42.21 15.62
C ARG A 328 -46.87 41.68 16.30
N GLU A 329 -47.22 40.42 16.05
CA GLU A 329 -48.34 39.74 16.68
C GLU A 329 -47.95 39.22 18.07
N VAL A 330 -46.77 38.60 18.20
CA VAL A 330 -46.24 38.10 19.48
C VAL A 330 -46.06 39.22 20.53
N GLU A 331 -45.50 40.38 20.14
CA GLU A 331 -45.35 41.53 21.05
C GLU A 331 -46.70 42.05 21.56
N ARG A 332 -47.73 41.99 20.72
CA ARG A 332 -49.07 42.45 21.03
C ARG A 332 -49.76 41.50 22.00
N GLU A 333 -49.65 40.19 21.77
CA GLU A 333 -50.21 39.16 22.64
C GLU A 333 -49.63 39.23 24.05
N PHE A 334 -48.31 39.38 24.18
CA PHE A 334 -47.65 39.48 25.48
C PHE A 334 -48.16 40.67 26.30
N ARG A 335 -48.18 41.86 25.69
CA ARG A 335 -48.55 43.10 26.37
C ARG A 335 -49.99 43.04 26.86
N ASN A 336 -50.90 42.61 26.00
CA ASN A 336 -52.32 42.50 26.34
C ASN A 336 -52.54 41.51 27.50
N GLY A 337 -51.92 40.33 27.44
CA GLY A 337 -52.08 39.33 28.51
C GLY A 337 -51.49 39.77 29.86
N LEU A 338 -50.37 40.51 29.86
CA LEU A 338 -49.79 41.05 31.09
C LEU A 338 -50.65 42.18 31.68
N GLU A 339 -51.15 43.09 30.85
CA GLU A 339 -52.04 44.17 31.27
C GLU A 339 -53.33 43.63 31.90
N ASP A 340 -53.95 42.62 31.27
CA ASP A 340 -55.15 41.96 31.79
C ASP A 340 -54.91 41.33 33.18
N LEU A 341 -53.77 40.65 33.35
CA LEU A 341 -53.41 40.03 34.63
C LEU A 341 -53.20 41.08 35.73
N LEU A 342 -52.44 42.13 35.44
CA LEU A 342 -52.17 43.20 36.42
C LEU A 342 -53.42 43.99 36.76
N HIS A 343 -54.30 44.25 35.78
CA HIS A 343 -55.57 44.92 36.01
C HIS A 343 -56.44 44.13 37.01
N ASN A 344 -56.54 42.81 36.82
CA ASN A 344 -57.40 41.93 37.60
C ASN A 344 -56.87 41.61 39.01
N ALA A 345 -55.61 41.88 39.31
CA ALA A 345 -55.05 41.66 40.65
C ALA A 345 -55.61 42.63 41.69
N TYR A 346 -56.39 42.13 42.64
CA TYR A 346 -57.02 42.93 43.69
C TYR A 346 -56.16 42.98 44.97
N LEU A 347 -55.33 44.03 45.11
CA LEU A 347 -54.39 44.17 46.23
C LEU A 347 -55.00 44.80 47.49
N MET A 348 -55.93 45.73 47.31
CA MET A 348 -56.44 46.57 48.40
C MET A 348 -57.79 46.06 48.88
N SER A 349 -57.79 44.87 49.47
CA SER A 349 -58.94 44.28 50.15
C SER A 349 -59.41 45.16 51.32
N TYR A 350 -60.63 44.92 51.82
CA TYR A 350 -61.15 45.62 53.00
C TYR A 350 -60.17 45.55 54.18
N GLU A 351 -59.59 44.38 54.46
CA GLU A 351 -58.59 44.20 55.51
C GLU A 351 -57.32 45.02 55.28
N ASN A 352 -56.79 45.01 54.05
CA ASN A 352 -55.59 45.78 53.71
C ASN A 352 -55.85 47.29 53.80
N ARG A 353 -57.04 47.75 53.40
CA ARG A 353 -57.43 49.16 53.55
C ARG A 353 -57.58 49.57 55.02
N GLU A 354 -58.13 48.70 55.86
CA GLU A 354 -58.27 49.00 57.29
C GLU A 354 -56.91 49.04 58.01
N ARG A 355 -55.98 48.15 57.65
CA ARG A 355 -54.60 48.19 58.16
C ARG A 355 -53.84 49.41 57.65
N ALA A 356 -54.01 49.77 56.37
CA ALA A 356 -53.47 51.01 55.80
C ALA A 356 -53.99 52.24 56.56
N ARG A 357 -55.29 52.27 56.89
CA ARG A 357 -55.91 53.33 57.69
C ARG A 357 -55.24 53.48 59.05
N ARG A 358 -55.12 52.36 59.79
CA ARG A 358 -54.48 52.33 61.11
C ARG A 358 -53.02 52.78 61.08
N TYR A 359 -52.29 52.43 60.02
CA TYR A 359 -50.92 52.87 59.80
C TYR A 359 -50.87 54.38 59.49
N LEU A 360 -51.65 54.88 58.52
CA LEU A 360 -51.68 56.30 58.14
C LEU A 360 -52.10 57.22 59.28
N GLU A 361 -53.03 56.78 60.16
CA GLU A 361 -53.39 57.52 61.37
C GLU A 361 -52.17 57.83 62.24
N THR A 362 -51.19 56.93 62.29
CA THR A 362 -49.98 57.15 63.09
C THR A 362 -49.00 58.14 62.48
N GLU A 363 -48.96 58.25 61.15
CA GLU A 363 -48.02 59.11 60.42
C GLU A 363 -48.60 60.52 60.18
N LEU A 364 -49.91 60.64 59.93
CA LEU A 364 -50.55 61.88 59.49
C LEU A 364 -51.27 62.67 60.60
N THR A 365 -51.36 62.12 61.82
CA THR A 365 -51.97 62.82 62.96
C THR A 365 -50.96 63.04 64.08
N LYS A 366 -51.31 63.89 65.07
CA LYS A 366 -50.54 64.04 66.33
C LYS A 366 -50.71 62.82 67.26
N PHE A 367 -50.54 61.61 66.71
CA PHE A 367 -50.83 60.33 67.36
C PHE A 367 -50.02 60.15 68.65
N ARG A 368 -50.72 59.85 69.76
CA ARG A 368 -50.17 59.55 71.10
C ARG A 368 -50.98 58.44 71.75
N VAL A 369 -50.30 57.47 72.37
CA VAL A 369 -50.97 56.38 73.11
C VAL A 369 -51.00 56.71 74.61
N GLY A 370 -52.18 57.01 75.16
CA GLY A 370 -52.40 57.29 76.59
C GLY A 370 -52.14 58.73 77.05
N TRP A 371 -52.73 59.14 78.19
CA TRP A 371 -52.83 60.56 78.60
C TRP A 371 -51.59 61.15 79.29
N PHE A 372 -50.52 60.37 79.53
CA PHE A 372 -49.28 60.87 80.15
C PHE A 372 -48.00 60.27 79.51
N LEU A 373 -46.97 61.11 79.37
CA LEU A 373 -45.66 60.95 78.71
C LEU A 373 -45.04 59.52 78.68
N SER A 374 -45.19 58.80 77.55
CA SER A 374 -44.31 57.67 77.21
C SER A 374 -43.95 57.64 75.72
N LYS A 375 -42.90 58.39 75.34
CA LYS A 375 -42.38 58.43 73.96
C LYS A 375 -42.04 57.02 73.41
N GLY A 376 -41.57 56.11 74.27
CA GLY A 376 -41.23 54.74 73.90
C GLY A 376 -42.43 53.88 73.49
N LYS A 377 -43.58 53.98 74.20
CA LYS A 377 -44.78 53.20 73.86
C LYS A 377 -45.42 53.68 72.55
N THR A 378 -45.42 54.99 72.31
CA THR A 378 -45.92 55.55 71.05
C THR A 378 -45.06 55.09 69.86
N LYS A 379 -43.72 55.10 69.99
CA LYS A 379 -42.82 54.60 68.92
C LYS A 379 -43.05 53.12 68.62
N LYS A 380 -43.21 52.28 69.66
CA LYS A 380 -43.44 50.84 69.52
C LYS A 380 -44.76 50.53 68.79
N GLU A 381 -45.85 51.21 69.14
CA GLU A 381 -47.16 51.04 68.46
C GLU A 381 -47.11 51.47 66.98
N ARG A 382 -46.33 52.52 66.64
CA ARG A 382 -46.13 52.93 65.24
C ARG A 382 -45.42 51.85 64.43
N GLU A 383 -44.34 51.31 64.98
CA GLU A 383 -43.59 50.22 64.33
C GLU A 383 -44.44 48.95 64.19
N GLU A 384 -45.29 48.65 65.18
CA GLU A 384 -46.19 47.49 65.14
C GLU A 384 -47.26 47.63 64.06
N ARG A 385 -47.92 48.79 63.93
CA ARG A 385 -48.92 49.03 62.87
C ARG A 385 -48.31 49.09 61.48
N PHE A 386 -47.11 49.65 61.34
CA PHE A 386 -46.36 49.60 60.08
C PHE A 386 -46.08 48.15 59.66
N ARG A 387 -45.55 47.35 60.59
CA ARG A 387 -45.22 45.94 60.33
C ARG A 387 -46.45 45.13 59.98
N ASP A 388 -47.52 45.29 60.75
CA ASP A 388 -48.80 44.60 60.54
C ASP A 388 -49.42 44.91 59.16
N PHE A 389 -49.36 46.17 58.73
CA PHE A 389 -49.81 46.54 57.39
C PHE A 389 -48.89 46.00 56.30
N TYR A 390 -47.56 46.14 56.47
CA TYR A 390 -46.58 45.66 55.50
C TYR A 390 -46.68 44.16 55.28
N GLU A 391 -46.65 43.35 56.35
CA GLU A 391 -46.67 41.90 56.27
C GLU A 391 -47.96 41.39 55.61
N LYS A 392 -49.12 41.95 55.97
CA LYS A 392 -50.39 41.53 55.39
C LYS A 392 -50.53 41.93 53.91
N LEU A 393 -50.12 43.15 53.56
CA LEU A 393 -50.13 43.59 52.18
C LEU A 393 -49.11 42.80 51.36
N LYS A 394 -47.92 42.50 51.90
CA LYS A 394 -46.88 41.68 51.28
C LYS A 394 -47.42 40.28 50.96
N GLN A 395 -48.09 39.64 51.91
CA GLN A 395 -48.77 38.35 51.67
C GLN A 395 -49.78 38.43 50.51
N THR A 396 -50.54 39.53 50.42
CA THR A 396 -51.51 39.74 49.35
C THR A 396 -50.84 39.96 48.00
N VAL A 397 -49.75 40.74 47.97
CA VAL A 397 -48.93 40.97 46.77
C VAL A 397 -48.29 39.66 46.28
N ASP A 398 -47.79 38.84 47.18
CA ASP A 398 -47.12 37.59 46.81
C ASP A 398 -48.12 36.58 46.21
N THR A 399 -49.33 36.51 46.78
CA THR A 399 -50.38 35.58 46.33
C THR A 399 -51.13 36.07 45.10
N GLN A 400 -51.50 37.35 45.03
CA GLN A 400 -52.35 37.89 43.97
C GLN A 400 -51.57 38.47 42.78
N LEU A 401 -50.27 38.73 42.93
CA LEU A 401 -49.42 39.26 41.86
C LEU A 401 -48.18 38.41 41.61
N ASP A 402 -47.28 38.27 42.58
CA ASP A 402 -45.95 37.68 42.35
C ASP A 402 -46.05 36.30 41.68
N PHE A 403 -46.86 35.42 42.28
CA PHE A 403 -47.08 34.07 41.77
C PHE A 403 -47.70 34.06 40.36
N HIS A 404 -48.76 34.83 40.14
CA HIS A 404 -49.49 34.85 38.87
C HIS A 404 -48.68 35.48 37.73
N VAL A 405 -47.93 36.55 38.00
CA VAL A 405 -47.02 37.17 37.02
C VAL A 405 -45.94 36.16 36.61
N LYS A 406 -45.31 35.47 37.57
CA LYS A 406 -44.30 34.44 37.27
C LYS A 406 -44.88 33.29 36.46
N GLN A 407 -46.08 32.80 36.81
CA GLN A 407 -46.75 31.75 36.04
C GLN A 407 -47.10 32.17 34.61
N TYR A 408 -47.60 33.41 34.42
CA TYR A 408 -47.89 33.95 33.10
C TYR A 408 -46.63 34.03 32.24
N LEU A 409 -45.52 34.53 32.78
CA LEU A 409 -44.24 34.61 32.09
C LEU A 409 -43.75 33.22 31.63
N ILE A 410 -43.78 32.22 32.51
CA ILE A 410 -43.40 30.83 32.15
C ILE A 410 -44.35 30.25 31.09
N GLY A 411 -45.66 30.44 31.25
CA GLY A 411 -46.67 29.97 30.28
C GLY A 411 -46.47 30.57 28.90
N PHE A 412 -46.21 31.88 28.84
CA PHE A 412 -45.94 32.60 27.61
C PHE A 412 -44.66 32.10 26.93
N LEU A 413 -43.57 31.90 27.69
CA LEU A 413 -42.32 31.34 27.16
C LEU A 413 -42.50 29.94 26.56
N LYS A 414 -43.34 29.10 27.17
CA LYS A 414 -43.67 27.76 26.63
C LYS A 414 -44.49 27.84 25.36
N GLN A 415 -45.50 28.71 25.31
CA GLN A 415 -46.35 28.89 24.13
C GLN A 415 -45.54 29.35 22.92
N GLN A 416 -44.58 30.24 23.12
CA GLN A 416 -43.71 30.75 22.05
C GLN A 416 -42.49 29.85 21.77
N GLY A 417 -42.40 28.67 22.39
CA GLY A 417 -41.34 27.68 22.14
C GLY A 417 -39.93 28.09 22.60
N ILE A 418 -39.80 29.11 23.45
CA ILE A 418 -38.51 29.67 23.90
C ILE A 418 -38.19 29.37 25.38
N HIS A 419 -38.87 28.40 25.97
CA HIS A 419 -38.66 27.99 27.35
C HIS A 419 -37.35 27.19 27.53
N THR A 420 -36.45 27.67 28.40
CA THR A 420 -35.24 26.96 28.85
C THR A 420 -35.16 26.99 30.37
N GLU A 421 -34.38 26.08 30.98
CA GLU A 421 -34.17 26.08 32.45
C GLU A 421 -33.60 27.41 32.94
N GLU A 422 -32.59 27.96 32.27
CA GLU A 422 -31.98 29.26 32.61
C GLU A 422 -33.00 30.42 32.61
N ARG A 423 -33.91 30.46 31.62
CA ARG A 423 -34.94 31.49 31.53
C ARG A 423 -36.06 31.29 32.55
N ALA A 424 -36.37 30.04 32.85
CA ALA A 424 -37.31 29.72 33.91
C ALA A 424 -36.75 30.16 35.27
N GLU A 425 -35.47 29.89 35.54
CA GLU A 425 -34.76 30.38 36.73
C GLU A 425 -34.77 31.92 36.81
N ALA A 426 -34.52 32.62 35.69
CA ALA A 426 -34.59 34.08 35.66
C ALA A 426 -35.99 34.63 36.01
N VAL A 427 -37.06 33.96 35.57
CA VAL A 427 -38.45 34.33 35.95
C VAL A 427 -38.70 34.06 37.43
N TYR A 428 -38.32 32.88 37.94
CA TYR A 428 -38.53 32.53 39.35
C TYR A 428 -37.69 33.40 40.30
N GLY A 429 -36.50 33.82 39.86
CA GLY A 429 -35.59 34.72 40.57
C GLY A 429 -36.03 36.18 40.62
N LEU A 430 -37.13 36.57 39.97
CA LEU A 430 -37.65 37.94 40.08
C LEU A 430 -38.02 38.25 41.53
N GLU A 431 -37.33 39.24 42.10
CA GLU A 431 -37.64 39.77 43.43
C GLU A 431 -38.89 40.64 43.39
N SER A 432 -39.74 40.47 44.40
CA SER A 432 -40.93 41.29 44.56
C SER A 432 -40.56 42.78 44.70
N PRO A 433 -41.11 43.68 43.86
CA PRO A 433 -40.86 45.10 43.93
C PRO A 433 -41.48 45.79 45.16
N PHE A 434 -42.32 45.09 45.94
CA PHE A 434 -42.96 45.67 47.12
C PHE A 434 -42.05 45.62 48.36
N ARG A 435 -41.36 46.74 48.60
CA ARG A 435 -40.45 46.94 49.75
C ARG A 435 -41.10 47.76 50.87
N PRO A 436 -40.67 47.62 52.14
CA PRO A 436 -41.27 48.33 53.27
C PRO A 436 -41.27 49.86 53.11
N GLU A 437 -40.25 50.41 52.47
CA GLU A 437 -40.06 51.85 52.26
C GLU A 437 -41.19 52.44 51.40
N LEU A 438 -41.75 51.64 50.47
CA LEU A 438 -42.79 52.04 49.54
C LEU A 438 -44.06 52.51 50.26
N LEU A 439 -44.34 51.94 51.44
CA LEU A 439 -45.46 52.38 52.27
C LEU A 439 -45.30 53.84 52.68
N LYS A 440 -44.08 54.23 53.08
CA LYS A 440 -43.80 55.59 53.53
C LYS A 440 -43.66 56.56 52.36
N GLU A 441 -42.97 56.16 51.30
CA GLU A 441 -42.75 56.95 50.07
C GLU A 441 -44.05 57.30 49.32
N THR A 442 -45.12 56.55 49.57
CA THR A 442 -46.43 56.79 48.95
C THR A 442 -47.25 57.82 49.74
N ILE A 443 -46.84 58.16 50.98
CA ILE A 443 -47.47 59.22 51.77
C ILE A 443 -47.03 60.58 51.23
N LYS A 444 -47.99 61.48 50.97
CA LYS A 444 -47.70 62.86 50.53
C LYS A 444 -47.56 63.78 51.74
N GLU A 445 -46.49 64.57 51.79
CA GLU A 445 -46.23 65.52 52.88
C GLU A 445 -47.34 66.58 52.98
N GLY A 446 -47.82 66.86 54.19
CA GLY A 446 -48.86 67.86 54.47
C GLY A 446 -50.32 67.37 54.35
N ALA A 447 -50.57 66.10 54.04
CA ALA A 447 -51.93 65.54 53.96
C ALA A 447 -52.55 65.24 55.35
N GLY A 448 -53.83 65.56 55.54
CA GLY A 448 -54.60 65.14 56.71
C GLY A 448 -55.23 63.75 56.52
N MET A 449 -55.49 63.03 57.62
CA MET A 449 -56.17 61.73 57.56
C MET A 449 -57.67 61.92 57.25
N THR A 450 -58.09 61.58 56.04
CA THR A 450 -59.50 61.53 55.58
C THR A 450 -59.79 60.23 54.83
N GLY A 451 -61.07 59.86 54.71
CA GLY A 451 -61.49 58.65 53.96
C GLY A 451 -61.10 58.69 52.48
N ASP A 452 -61.23 59.85 51.83
CA ASP A 452 -60.84 60.04 50.43
C ASP A 452 -59.33 59.92 50.23
N TYR A 453 -58.55 60.41 51.19
CA TYR A 453 -57.09 60.27 51.15
C TYR A 453 -56.67 58.80 51.32
N LEU A 454 -57.34 58.01 52.17
CA LEU A 454 -57.07 56.58 52.30
C LEU A 454 -57.26 55.84 50.96
N LEU A 455 -58.37 56.11 50.25
CA LEU A 455 -58.63 55.50 48.95
C LEU A 455 -57.59 55.92 47.91
N LYS A 456 -57.20 57.20 47.92
CA LYS A 456 -56.15 57.71 47.03
C LYS A 456 -54.79 57.09 47.32
N TYR A 457 -54.38 57.02 48.59
CA TYR A 457 -53.11 56.40 49.00
C TYR A 457 -53.08 54.92 48.66
N THR A 458 -54.14 54.17 48.96
CA THR A 458 -54.20 52.73 48.66
C THR A 458 -54.26 52.47 47.15
N GLY A 459 -54.92 53.33 46.37
CA GLY A 459 -54.87 53.31 44.90
C GLY A 459 -53.47 53.60 44.35
N ASP A 460 -52.83 54.68 44.82
CA ASP A 460 -51.47 55.06 44.42
C ASP A 460 -50.47 53.95 44.78
N LEU A 461 -50.60 53.34 45.96
CA LEU A 461 -49.74 52.25 46.43
C LEU A 461 -49.93 50.98 45.60
N ALA A 462 -51.17 50.57 45.34
CA ALA A 462 -51.46 49.44 44.47
C ALA A 462 -50.95 49.67 43.04
N GLY A 463 -51.12 50.89 42.53
CA GLY A 463 -50.61 51.31 41.22
C GLY A 463 -49.09 51.21 41.13
N ARG A 464 -48.36 51.71 42.15
CA ARG A 464 -46.89 51.60 42.22
C ARG A 464 -46.41 50.15 42.26
N ILE A 465 -47.07 49.29 43.03
CA ILE A 465 -46.73 47.86 43.10
C ILE A 465 -46.95 47.19 41.74
N LYS A 466 -48.12 47.37 41.12
CA LYS A 466 -48.43 46.81 39.79
C LYS A 466 -47.46 47.32 38.72
N GLN A 467 -47.12 48.61 38.76
CA GLN A 467 -46.16 49.20 37.83
C GLN A 467 -44.75 48.62 38.02
N GLY A 468 -44.35 48.31 39.26
CA GLY A 468 -43.09 47.60 39.53
C GLY A 468 -43.02 46.25 38.82
N TYR A 469 -44.06 45.42 38.96
CA TYR A 469 -44.13 44.13 38.28
C TYR A 469 -44.22 44.26 36.76
N SER A 470 -45.02 45.21 36.25
CA SER A 470 -45.11 45.50 34.82
C SER A 470 -43.74 45.83 34.22
N ARG A 471 -42.96 46.70 34.88
CA ARG A 471 -41.62 47.07 34.42
C ARG A 471 -40.65 45.89 34.44
N GLN A 472 -40.65 45.08 35.51
CA GLN A 472 -39.79 43.91 35.59
C GLN A 472 -40.14 42.87 34.52
N ALA A 473 -41.43 42.57 34.34
CA ALA A 473 -41.92 41.62 33.34
C ALA A 473 -41.63 42.11 31.90
N GLN A 474 -41.84 43.40 31.62
CA GLN A 474 -41.53 43.99 30.32
C GLN A 474 -40.02 43.98 30.03
N ALA A 475 -39.18 44.33 31.02
CA ALA A 475 -37.73 44.31 30.85
C ALA A 475 -37.22 42.89 30.54
N LEU A 476 -37.79 41.87 31.19
CA LEU A 476 -37.48 40.48 30.90
C LEU A 476 -37.95 40.08 29.49
N PHE A 477 -39.17 40.46 29.10
CA PHE A 477 -39.70 40.18 27.77
C PHE A 477 -38.92 40.87 26.65
N ASP A 478 -38.51 42.13 26.83
CA ASP A 478 -37.69 42.86 25.85
C ASP A 478 -36.36 42.14 25.59
N SER A 479 -35.78 41.52 26.61
CA SER A 479 -34.57 40.70 26.47
C SER A 479 -34.81 39.44 25.62
N TYR A 480 -36.03 38.88 25.63
CA TYR A 480 -36.41 37.69 24.85
C TYR A 480 -36.92 38.01 23.46
N VAL A 481 -37.64 39.13 23.27
CA VAL A 481 -38.08 39.62 21.96
C VAL A 481 -36.88 39.93 21.07
N LYS A 482 -35.79 40.44 21.65
CA LYS A 482 -34.54 40.63 20.90
C LYS A 482 -34.07 39.31 20.25
N ILE A 483 -34.12 38.21 21.00
CA ILE A 483 -33.75 36.88 20.51
C ILE A 483 -34.73 36.38 19.45
N LEU A 484 -36.04 36.59 19.64
CA LEU A 484 -37.05 36.24 18.64
C LEU A 484 -36.87 37.04 17.33
N LYS A 485 -36.54 38.32 17.42
CA LYS A 485 -36.21 39.17 16.26
C LYS A 485 -34.98 38.67 15.52
N GLU A 486 -33.93 38.33 16.25
CA GLU A 486 -32.71 37.73 15.68
C GLU A 486 -33.03 36.37 15.01
N GLN A 487 -33.88 35.54 15.60
CA GLN A 487 -34.29 34.25 15.03
C GLN A 487 -35.18 34.39 13.79
N THR A 488 -36.13 35.32 13.77
CA THR A 488 -36.99 35.55 12.59
C THR A 488 -36.21 36.21 11.45
N GLU A 489 -35.28 37.12 11.75
CA GLU A 489 -34.40 37.70 10.72
C GLU A 489 -33.52 36.62 10.09
N ALA A 490 -32.96 35.71 10.90
CA ALA A 490 -32.22 34.55 10.39
C ALA A 490 -33.08 33.67 9.46
N ARG A 491 -34.34 33.39 9.82
CA ARG A 491 -35.27 32.63 8.94
C ARG A 491 -35.66 33.40 7.67
N ARG A 492 -35.70 34.73 7.74
CA ARG A 492 -35.97 35.59 6.58
C ARG A 492 -34.79 35.56 5.62
N GLU A 493 -33.58 35.74 6.12
CA GLU A 493 -32.35 35.62 5.34
C GLU A 493 -32.25 34.23 4.71
N GLU A 494 -32.60 33.17 5.45
CA GLU A 494 -32.67 31.79 4.93
C GLU A 494 -33.65 31.66 3.76
N ALA A 495 -34.88 32.19 3.90
CA ALA A 495 -35.88 32.12 2.83
C ALA A 495 -35.45 32.93 1.59
N GLU A 496 -34.90 34.13 1.77
CA GLU A 496 -34.38 34.94 0.67
C GLU A 496 -33.18 34.28 -0.02
N ASP A 497 -32.30 33.64 0.74
CA ASP A 497 -31.18 32.89 0.20
C ASP A 497 -31.64 31.67 -0.60
N ARG A 498 -32.64 30.93 -0.11
CA ARG A 498 -33.22 29.79 -0.83
C ARG A 498 -33.87 30.21 -2.14
N ILE A 499 -34.61 31.33 -2.16
CA ILE A 499 -35.21 31.90 -3.37
C ILE A 499 -34.13 32.25 -4.41
N ARG A 500 -33.04 32.94 -4.00
CA ARG A 500 -31.92 33.28 -4.90
C ARG A 500 -31.24 32.04 -5.49
N LYS A 501 -31.04 31.01 -4.66
CA LYS A 501 -30.49 29.72 -5.09
C LYS A 501 -31.40 29.04 -6.13
N LEU A 502 -32.70 28.98 -5.88
CA LEU A 502 -33.68 28.39 -6.80
C LEU A 502 -33.73 29.12 -8.15
N GLU A 503 -33.65 30.45 -8.20
CA GLU A 503 -33.57 31.19 -9.49
C GLU A 503 -32.36 30.81 -10.33
N THR A 504 -31.23 30.61 -9.67
CA THR A 504 -29.97 30.22 -10.33
C THR A 504 -30.08 28.80 -10.88
N LEU A 505 -30.65 27.87 -10.10
CA LEU A 505 -30.90 26.50 -10.51
C LEU A 505 -31.84 26.43 -11.73
N ARG A 506 -32.95 27.17 -11.73
CA ARG A 506 -33.91 27.20 -12.85
C ARG A 506 -33.27 27.62 -14.17
N LYS A 507 -32.41 28.64 -14.16
CA LYS A 507 -31.69 29.09 -15.37
C LYS A 507 -30.77 28.01 -15.93
N LYS A 508 -30.04 27.32 -15.05
CA LYS A 508 -29.17 26.19 -15.43
C LYS A 508 -29.98 25.03 -16.01
N ALA A 509 -31.17 24.75 -15.46
CA ALA A 509 -32.02 23.63 -15.92
C ALA A 509 -32.55 23.83 -17.34
N ALA A 510 -32.97 25.05 -17.66
CA ALA A 510 -33.39 25.39 -19.01
C ALA A 510 -32.28 25.23 -20.07
N GLU A 511 -31.02 25.46 -19.68
CA GLU A 511 -29.88 25.33 -20.59
C GLU A 511 -29.50 23.87 -20.88
N VAL A 512 -29.60 23.01 -19.85
CA VAL A 512 -29.36 21.56 -19.98
C VAL A 512 -30.36 20.89 -20.92
N ASP A 513 -31.65 21.26 -20.84
CA ASP A 513 -32.69 20.70 -21.73
C ASP A 513 -32.45 21.05 -23.20
N ARG A 514 -31.93 22.25 -23.50
CA ARG A 514 -31.55 22.64 -24.87
C ARG A 514 -30.44 21.75 -25.44
N LEU A 515 -29.40 21.47 -24.65
CA LEU A 515 -28.25 20.64 -25.06
C LEU A 515 -28.63 19.17 -25.31
N HIS A 516 -29.59 18.64 -24.56
CA HIS A 516 -30.08 17.27 -24.78
C HIS A 516 -30.70 17.12 -26.18
N LYS A 517 -31.48 18.11 -26.62
CA LYS A 517 -32.16 18.10 -27.92
C LYS A 517 -31.18 18.18 -29.09
N GLU A 518 -30.23 19.12 -29.06
CA GLU A 518 -29.23 19.31 -30.12
C GLU A 518 -28.32 18.09 -30.37
N HIS A 519 -28.03 17.31 -29.32
CA HIS A 519 -27.14 16.15 -29.43
C HIS A 519 -27.84 14.91 -30.00
N SER A 520 -29.12 14.72 -29.67
CA SER A 520 -29.93 13.63 -30.21
C SER A 520 -30.03 13.70 -31.74
N ASP A 521 -30.31 14.90 -32.27
CA ASP A 521 -30.44 15.15 -33.71
C ASP A 521 -29.11 14.87 -34.47
N TRP A 522 -27.97 15.04 -33.79
CA TRP A 522 -26.64 14.88 -34.38
C TRP A 522 -26.17 13.41 -34.40
N GLU A 523 -26.47 12.64 -33.35
CA GLU A 523 -26.19 11.20 -33.29
C GLU A 523 -26.94 10.42 -34.37
N GLU A 524 -28.20 10.78 -34.61
CA GLU A 524 -29.01 10.19 -35.68
C GLU A 524 -28.41 10.48 -37.07
N ASN A 525 -27.90 11.70 -37.28
CA ASN A 525 -27.31 12.10 -38.56
C ASN A 525 -26.05 11.29 -38.93
N LEU A 526 -25.11 11.09 -37.99
CA LEU A 526 -23.89 10.32 -38.26
C LEU A 526 -24.15 8.85 -38.58
N ARG A 527 -25.10 8.21 -37.89
CA ARG A 527 -25.47 6.81 -38.15
C ARG A 527 -26.02 6.65 -39.56
N LEU A 528 -26.91 7.55 -39.98
CA LEU A 528 -27.51 7.51 -41.32
C LEU A 528 -26.48 7.67 -42.45
N ILE A 529 -25.39 8.42 -42.24
CA ILE A 529 -24.31 8.60 -43.23
C ILE A 529 -23.41 7.35 -43.34
N LEU A 530 -23.10 6.71 -42.21
CA LEU A 530 -22.27 5.50 -42.17
C LEU A 530 -22.94 4.31 -42.88
N ASP A 531 -24.22 4.08 -42.54
CA ASP A 531 -25.02 2.97 -43.08
C ASP A 531 -25.37 3.17 -44.56
N GLY A 532 -25.04 4.33 -45.14
CA GLY A 532 -25.32 4.68 -46.53
C GLY A 532 -26.78 5.05 -46.79
N THR A 533 -27.62 5.11 -45.75
CA THR A 533 -29.03 5.50 -45.80
C THR A 533 -29.20 6.97 -46.16
N ARG A 534 -28.23 7.82 -45.80
CA ARG A 534 -28.11 9.22 -46.24
C ARG A 534 -26.89 9.35 -47.15
N ALA A 535 -27.10 9.91 -48.34
CA ALA A 535 -25.99 10.20 -49.27
C ALA A 535 -25.07 11.31 -48.73
N PRO A 536 -23.74 11.19 -48.85
CA PRO A 536 -22.83 12.26 -48.45
C PRO A 536 -23.04 13.51 -49.31
N GLU A 537 -22.86 14.68 -48.69
CA GLU A 537 -22.99 15.98 -49.37
C GLU A 537 -21.75 16.26 -50.22
N ILE A 538 -20.57 15.77 -49.80
CA ILE A 538 -19.34 15.81 -50.59
C ILE A 538 -19.38 14.77 -51.73
N ARG A 539 -19.32 15.25 -52.97
CA ARG A 539 -19.30 14.42 -54.20
C ARG A 539 -18.03 14.59 -55.05
N THR A 540 -17.06 15.36 -54.57
CA THR A 540 -15.79 15.66 -55.25
C THR A 540 -14.63 15.47 -54.26
N GLU A 541 -13.46 15.03 -54.73
CA GLU A 541 -12.25 14.94 -53.90
C GLU A 541 -11.95 16.32 -53.27
N PRO A 542 -11.88 16.44 -51.93
CA PRO A 542 -11.50 17.71 -51.32
C PRO A 542 -9.99 17.98 -51.53
N ASP A 543 -9.65 19.14 -52.09
CA ASP A 543 -8.25 19.61 -52.25
C ASP A 543 -7.51 19.80 -50.89
N VAL A 544 -8.24 19.76 -49.77
CA VAL A 544 -7.79 20.14 -48.41
C VAL A 544 -7.00 19.04 -47.70
N PHE A 545 -6.92 17.82 -48.24
CA PHE A 545 -6.21 16.70 -47.59
C PHE A 545 -4.69 16.64 -47.86
N TRP A 546 -4.15 17.58 -48.65
CA TRP A 546 -2.77 17.53 -49.14
C TRP A 546 -1.97 18.69 -48.54
N GLU A 547 -1.29 18.44 -47.41
CA GLU A 547 -0.29 19.37 -46.88
C GLU A 547 0.96 19.46 -47.79
N GLU A 548 1.59 20.63 -47.76
CA GLU A 548 2.78 21.02 -48.53
C GLU A 548 3.94 20.03 -48.39
N GLU A 549 4.76 19.93 -49.45
CA GLU A 549 5.96 19.10 -49.44
C GLU A 549 6.87 19.43 -48.24
N PRO A 550 7.34 18.42 -47.49
CA PRO A 550 8.11 18.63 -46.27
C PRO A 550 9.41 19.39 -46.52
N GLU A 551 9.86 20.17 -45.53
CA GLU A 551 11.16 20.87 -45.57
C GLU A 551 12.30 19.88 -45.83
N GLU A 552 12.88 19.92 -47.04
CA GLU A 552 14.09 19.18 -47.39
C GLU A 552 15.24 19.66 -46.51
N THR A 553 15.60 18.84 -45.53
CA THR A 553 16.82 19.01 -44.76
C THR A 553 17.86 18.09 -45.40
N GLY A 554 18.88 18.70 -46.01
CA GLY A 554 19.87 18.01 -46.84
C GLY A 554 20.63 16.87 -46.13
N SER A 555 21.45 16.18 -46.91
CA SER A 555 22.33 15.07 -46.50
C SER A 555 23.05 15.36 -45.18
N ILE A 556 22.63 14.71 -44.10
CA ILE A 556 23.50 14.53 -42.93
C ILE A 556 24.43 13.37 -43.28
N PHE A 557 25.67 13.40 -42.82
CA PHE A 557 26.72 12.39 -42.96
C PHE A 557 27.70 12.64 -44.13
N PRO A 558 28.81 13.35 -43.85
CA PRO A 558 30.02 13.31 -44.65
C PRO A 558 30.66 11.92 -44.56
N ASN A 559 31.17 11.42 -45.69
CA ASN A 559 32.18 10.38 -45.72
C ASN A 559 33.46 10.95 -45.10
N GLU A 560 33.75 10.63 -43.84
CA GLU A 560 35.10 10.81 -43.29
C GLU A 560 35.59 9.55 -42.59
N GLU A 561 36.70 9.05 -43.12
CA GLU A 561 37.57 8.01 -42.60
C GLU A 561 37.91 8.30 -41.13
N ARG A 562 37.55 7.39 -40.22
CA ARG A 562 38.09 7.41 -38.86
C ARG A 562 39.30 6.48 -38.78
N SER A 563 40.47 7.07 -39.01
CA SER A 563 41.75 6.56 -38.55
C SER A 563 41.73 6.42 -37.03
N GLY A 564 42.17 5.26 -36.55
CA GLY A 564 42.26 4.95 -35.13
C GLY A 564 43.30 5.79 -34.41
N GLU A 565 42.95 6.24 -33.21
CA GLU A 565 43.91 6.60 -32.17
C GLU A 565 43.51 5.95 -30.86
N ALA A 566 44.46 5.21 -30.30
CA ALA A 566 44.38 4.56 -29.01
C ALA A 566 44.53 5.61 -27.89
N GLY A 567 43.52 5.72 -27.03
CA GLY A 567 43.57 6.44 -25.76
C GLY A 567 44.12 5.56 -24.62
N PRO A 568 44.59 6.19 -23.52
CA PRO A 568 45.65 5.66 -22.67
C PRO A 568 45.18 4.57 -21.69
N GLY A 569 46.11 3.67 -21.41
CA GLY A 569 45.93 2.52 -20.52
C GLY A 569 45.42 2.91 -19.14
N VAL A 570 44.31 2.27 -18.76
CA VAL A 570 43.79 2.24 -17.40
C VAL A 570 44.76 1.44 -16.54
N GLU A 571 45.28 2.07 -15.49
CA GLU A 571 46.10 1.44 -14.47
C GLU A 571 45.36 0.27 -13.82
N LYS A 572 46.07 -0.85 -13.70
CA LYS A 572 45.61 -2.05 -13.01
C LYS A 572 45.32 -1.73 -11.54
N PRO A 573 44.16 -2.14 -10.98
CA PRO A 573 44.02 -2.22 -9.54
C PRO A 573 45.07 -3.20 -9.01
N GLY A 574 45.84 -2.75 -8.02
CA GLY A 574 46.87 -3.55 -7.39
C GLY A 574 46.34 -4.91 -6.96
N THR A 575 47.10 -5.95 -7.26
CA THR A 575 46.92 -7.30 -6.74
C THR A 575 46.85 -7.26 -5.21
N VAL A 576 45.63 -7.30 -4.68
CA VAL A 576 45.39 -7.72 -3.31
C VAL A 576 45.68 -9.22 -3.28
N LYS A 577 46.63 -9.63 -2.42
CA LYS A 577 46.91 -11.05 -2.19
C LYS A 577 45.62 -11.73 -1.73
N GLU A 578 45.23 -12.78 -2.45
CA GLU A 578 44.15 -13.69 -2.05
C GLU A 578 44.40 -14.18 -0.62
N PRO A 579 43.42 -14.03 0.30
CA PRO A 579 43.39 -14.80 1.53
C PRO A 579 43.07 -16.25 1.15
N ASP A 580 43.95 -17.17 1.52
CA ASP A 580 43.74 -18.61 1.37
C ASP A 580 42.57 -19.07 2.28
N PRO A 581 41.45 -19.59 1.74
CA PRO A 581 40.28 -20.00 2.53
C PRO A 581 40.59 -21.15 3.50
N SER A 582 41.69 -21.89 3.31
CA SER A 582 42.12 -22.91 4.27
C SER A 582 42.57 -22.28 5.59
N LYS A 583 43.11 -21.05 5.55
CA LYS A 583 43.63 -20.33 6.72
C LYS A 583 42.53 -19.72 7.59
N SER A 584 41.38 -19.28 7.06
CA SER A 584 40.29 -18.74 7.89
C SER A 584 39.64 -19.83 8.74
N VAL A 585 39.36 -20.99 8.16
CA VAL A 585 38.78 -22.15 8.86
C VAL A 585 39.73 -22.67 9.94
N GLU A 586 41.04 -22.68 9.65
CA GLU A 586 42.09 -23.05 10.61
C GLU A 586 42.16 -22.03 11.75
N ARG A 587 42.15 -20.72 11.47
CA ARG A 587 42.11 -19.64 12.48
C ARG A 587 40.90 -19.73 13.40
N THR A 588 39.70 -19.95 12.86
CA THR A 588 38.50 -20.11 13.70
C THR A 588 38.61 -21.37 14.57
N ARG A 589 39.21 -22.44 14.05
CA ARG A 589 39.42 -23.68 14.81
C ARG A 589 40.44 -23.48 15.93
N GLU A 590 41.51 -22.75 15.66
CA GLU A 590 42.52 -22.37 16.65
C GLU A 590 41.94 -21.43 17.71
N ALA A 591 41.15 -20.43 17.32
CA ALA A 591 40.41 -19.57 18.25
C ALA A 591 39.46 -20.38 19.17
N LEU A 592 38.68 -21.31 18.61
CA LEU A 592 37.79 -22.20 19.38
C LEU A 592 38.56 -23.17 20.28
N ARG A 593 39.77 -23.58 19.88
CA ARG A 593 40.68 -24.37 20.72
C ARG A 593 41.18 -23.54 21.91
N CYS A 594 41.66 -22.32 21.68
CA CYS A 594 42.08 -21.41 22.75
C CYS A 594 40.95 -21.18 23.76
N LEU A 595 39.72 -21.00 23.27
CA LEU A 595 38.52 -20.86 24.11
C LEU A 595 38.23 -22.12 24.94
N ARG A 596 38.40 -23.32 24.36
CA ARG A 596 38.25 -24.61 25.09
C ARG A 596 39.31 -24.82 26.15
N GLU A 597 40.56 -24.50 25.83
CA GLU A 597 41.69 -24.62 26.76
C GLU A 597 41.50 -23.66 27.94
N ALA A 598 41.06 -22.42 27.67
CA ALA A 598 40.72 -21.44 28.69
C ALA A 598 39.53 -21.90 29.55
N GLU A 599 38.45 -22.43 28.95
CA GLU A 599 37.30 -23.01 29.67
C GLU A 599 37.75 -24.10 30.65
N SER A 600 38.62 -25.01 30.20
CA SER A 600 39.15 -26.09 31.04
C SER A 600 39.99 -25.58 32.20
N ALA A 601 40.79 -24.53 31.99
CA ALA A 601 41.63 -23.94 33.04
C ALA A 601 40.80 -23.22 34.12
N MET A 602 39.60 -22.72 33.77
CA MET A 602 38.70 -22.02 34.70
C MET A 602 37.84 -22.98 35.54
N LYS A 603 37.68 -24.24 35.10
CA LYS A 603 36.71 -25.20 35.64
C LYS A 603 36.83 -25.46 37.15
N ASP A 604 38.07 -25.51 37.66
CA ASP A 604 38.36 -25.84 39.06
C ASP A 604 38.37 -24.61 39.98
N ILE A 605 38.23 -23.40 39.43
CA ILE A 605 38.20 -22.15 40.19
C ILE A 605 36.74 -21.73 40.37
N LYS A 606 36.21 -21.91 41.58
CA LYS A 606 34.81 -21.56 41.92
C LYS A 606 34.42 -20.14 41.48
N ALA A 607 35.31 -19.17 41.69
CA ALA A 607 35.11 -17.76 41.32
C ALA A 607 34.89 -17.52 39.81
N LEU A 608 35.31 -18.44 38.94
CA LEU A 608 35.21 -18.31 37.48
C LEU A 608 34.13 -19.18 36.85
N ARG A 609 33.43 -20.03 37.61
CA ARG A 609 32.48 -21.02 37.08
C ARG A 609 31.41 -20.38 36.19
N SER A 610 30.83 -19.24 36.60
CA SER A 610 29.82 -18.54 35.81
C SER A 610 30.35 -18.05 34.46
N ILE A 611 31.57 -17.47 34.44
CA ILE A 611 32.20 -17.00 33.20
C ILE A 611 32.50 -18.20 32.28
N GLY A 612 32.94 -19.33 32.87
CA GLY A 612 33.19 -20.57 32.14
C GLY A 612 31.93 -21.15 31.49
N ASP A 613 30.80 -21.19 32.21
CA ASP A 613 29.53 -21.72 31.71
C ASP A 613 28.97 -20.86 30.55
N ASP A 614 29.03 -19.53 30.67
CA ASP A 614 28.61 -18.60 29.60
C ASP A 614 29.48 -18.73 28.35
N LEU A 615 30.81 -18.80 28.55
CA LEU A 615 31.78 -18.99 27.46
C LEU A 615 31.53 -20.32 26.74
N ALA A 616 31.25 -21.39 27.48
CA ALA A 616 30.94 -22.71 26.92
C ALA A 616 29.65 -22.68 26.07
N GLY A 617 28.62 -21.96 26.51
CA GLY A 617 27.37 -21.77 25.78
C GLY A 617 27.56 -20.99 24.47
N LYS A 618 28.25 -19.84 24.53
CA LYS A 618 28.59 -19.03 23.34
C LYS A 618 29.45 -19.81 22.35
N ARG A 619 30.47 -20.52 22.83
CA ARG A 619 31.36 -21.37 22.02
C ARG A 619 30.60 -22.48 21.31
N LYS A 620 29.72 -23.22 22.02
CA LYS A 620 28.91 -24.30 21.42
C LYS A 620 28.03 -23.81 20.27
N ARG A 621 27.43 -22.61 20.38
CA ARG A 621 26.65 -22.00 19.29
C ARG A 621 27.49 -21.76 18.04
N VAL A 622 28.71 -21.21 18.20
CA VAL A 622 29.65 -21.00 17.08
C VAL A 622 30.21 -22.32 16.54
N GLU A 623 30.46 -23.31 17.40
CA GLU A 623 30.92 -24.65 16.99
C GLU A 623 29.88 -25.42 16.17
N ASN A 624 28.60 -25.26 16.50
CA ASN A 624 27.52 -25.97 15.83
C ASN A 624 27.23 -25.46 14.40
N ARG A 625 27.82 -24.32 13.98
CA ARG A 625 27.87 -23.80 12.60
C ARG A 625 26.61 -24.10 11.77
N ARG A 626 25.46 -23.50 12.08
CA ARG A 626 24.29 -23.58 11.19
C ARG A 626 23.89 -22.21 10.71
N PHE A 627 24.05 -21.97 9.41
CA PHE A 627 23.64 -20.75 8.74
C PHE A 627 22.47 -21.06 7.81
N THR A 628 21.35 -20.37 7.97
CA THR A 628 20.18 -20.52 7.11
C THR A 628 20.19 -19.47 6.00
N VAL A 629 20.09 -19.93 4.76
CA VAL A 629 20.10 -19.08 3.57
C VAL A 629 18.80 -19.27 2.81
N ALA A 630 18.02 -18.20 2.64
CA ALA A 630 16.74 -18.24 1.96
C ALA A 630 16.82 -17.65 0.54
N LEU A 631 16.31 -18.38 -0.45
CA LEU A 631 16.22 -17.97 -1.86
C LEU A 631 14.83 -17.43 -2.16
N PHE A 632 14.75 -16.27 -2.80
CA PHE A 632 13.51 -15.57 -3.21
C PHE A 632 13.59 -15.11 -4.67
N GLY A 633 12.45 -14.75 -5.26
CA GLY A 633 12.34 -14.26 -6.65
C GLY A 633 11.14 -14.83 -7.40
N ALA A 634 10.75 -14.19 -8.50
CA ALA A 634 9.67 -14.61 -9.38
C ALA A 634 9.77 -16.07 -9.84
N PHE A 635 8.64 -16.56 -10.32
CA PHE A 635 8.57 -17.82 -11.02
C PHE A 635 9.44 -17.74 -12.29
N SER A 636 10.15 -18.83 -12.62
CA SER A 636 11.13 -18.87 -13.72
C SER A 636 12.30 -17.87 -13.63
N ALA A 637 12.50 -17.16 -12.51
CA ALA A 637 13.70 -16.36 -12.27
C ALA A 637 14.99 -17.21 -12.17
N GLY A 638 14.83 -18.53 -12.04
CA GLY A 638 15.91 -19.51 -11.99
C GLY A 638 16.49 -19.72 -10.59
N LYS A 639 15.66 -19.61 -9.53
CA LYS A 639 16.05 -19.90 -8.13
C LYS A 639 16.62 -21.31 -7.97
N SER A 640 15.86 -22.34 -8.35
CA SER A 640 16.27 -23.73 -8.24
C SER A 640 17.46 -24.05 -9.17
N SER A 641 17.55 -23.41 -10.34
CA SER A 641 18.72 -23.49 -11.23
C SER A 641 19.98 -22.89 -10.59
N PHE A 642 19.85 -21.73 -9.94
CA PHE A 642 20.93 -21.08 -9.21
C PHE A 642 21.37 -21.91 -8.00
N ALA A 643 20.42 -22.44 -7.24
CA ALA A 643 20.69 -23.37 -6.14
C ALA A 643 21.44 -24.61 -6.62
N ASN A 644 21.00 -25.27 -7.71
CA ASN A 644 21.71 -26.40 -8.32
C ASN A 644 23.13 -26.02 -8.76
N ALA A 645 23.28 -24.87 -9.43
CA ALA A 645 24.60 -24.36 -9.84
C ALA A 645 25.51 -24.05 -8.63
N TRP A 646 24.94 -23.65 -7.50
CA TRP A 646 25.68 -23.43 -6.27
C TRP A 646 26.08 -24.73 -5.56
N LEU A 647 25.17 -25.71 -5.53
CA LEU A 647 25.43 -27.08 -5.05
C LEU A 647 26.42 -27.83 -5.96
N GLY A 648 26.49 -27.44 -7.23
CA GLY A 648 27.34 -28.03 -8.28
C GLY A 648 26.74 -29.29 -8.92
N ARG A 649 25.47 -29.59 -8.69
CA ARG A 649 24.72 -30.74 -9.23
C ARG A 649 23.23 -30.43 -9.34
N GLU A 650 22.53 -31.12 -10.23
CA GLU A 650 21.07 -31.05 -10.32
C GLU A 650 20.40 -31.85 -9.21
N VAL A 651 19.91 -31.16 -8.18
CA VAL A 651 19.30 -31.74 -6.98
C VAL A 651 17.86 -31.29 -6.80
N LEU A 652 17.62 -29.98 -6.90
CA LEU A 652 16.28 -29.40 -6.94
C LEU A 652 15.69 -29.56 -8.35
N PRO A 653 14.42 -29.94 -8.49
CA PRO A 653 13.81 -29.98 -9.80
C PRO A 653 13.75 -28.57 -10.41
N VAL A 654 14.06 -28.47 -11.69
CA VAL A 654 13.92 -27.24 -12.48
C VAL A 654 12.74 -27.46 -13.41
N SER A 655 11.77 -26.54 -13.39
CA SER A 655 10.62 -26.59 -14.31
C SER A 655 10.29 -25.17 -14.80
N PRO A 656 9.97 -25.00 -16.10
CA PRO A 656 9.53 -23.74 -16.70
C PRO A 656 8.05 -23.44 -16.42
N ASN A 657 7.33 -24.35 -15.76
CA ASN A 657 5.94 -24.18 -15.28
C ASN A 657 5.89 -23.96 -13.75
N PRO A 658 4.87 -23.23 -13.22
CA PRO A 658 4.73 -22.96 -11.78
C PRO A 658 4.75 -24.29 -11.01
N THR A 659 5.77 -24.47 -10.16
CA THR A 659 6.06 -25.78 -9.57
C THR A 659 6.41 -25.77 -8.09
N THR A 660 6.73 -24.64 -7.48
CA THR A 660 7.14 -24.61 -6.07
C THR A 660 6.01 -24.09 -5.19
N ALA A 661 5.00 -24.92 -4.93
CA ALA A 661 4.01 -24.69 -3.88
C ALA A 661 4.52 -25.10 -2.48
N ALA A 662 5.58 -25.93 -2.41
CA ALA A 662 6.18 -26.42 -1.17
C ALA A 662 7.55 -25.79 -0.90
N ILE A 663 7.90 -25.61 0.37
CA ILE A 663 9.24 -25.13 0.79
C ILE A 663 10.24 -26.27 0.69
N ASN A 664 11.38 -26.06 0.02
CA ASN A 664 12.44 -27.05 -0.06
C ASN A 664 13.63 -26.64 0.83
N ARG A 665 14.01 -27.49 1.78
CA ARG A 665 15.16 -27.28 2.67
C ARG A 665 16.27 -28.27 2.32
N ILE A 666 17.50 -27.80 2.14
CA ILE A 666 18.67 -28.63 1.91
C ILE A 666 19.61 -28.44 3.09
N THR A 667 19.85 -29.52 3.83
CA THR A 667 20.67 -29.50 5.06
C THR A 667 21.77 -30.57 5.02
N ALA A 668 22.75 -30.46 5.92
CA ALA A 668 23.78 -31.48 6.07
C ALA A 668 23.19 -32.78 6.65
N PRO A 669 23.70 -33.97 6.27
CA PRO A 669 23.35 -35.22 6.93
C PRO A 669 23.56 -35.14 8.45
N GLU A 670 22.58 -35.57 9.23
CA GLU A 670 22.59 -35.50 10.69
C GLU A 670 21.83 -36.69 11.31
N GLY A 671 22.37 -37.25 12.40
CA GLY A 671 21.73 -38.34 13.14
C GLY A 671 21.48 -39.57 12.28
N ASP A 672 20.21 -39.99 12.19
CA ASP A 672 19.76 -41.16 11.41
C ASP A 672 19.50 -40.85 9.92
N TYR A 673 19.72 -39.61 9.48
CA TYR A 673 19.47 -39.14 8.12
C TYR A 673 20.78 -38.92 7.36
N GLY A 674 21.01 -39.79 6.38
CA GLY A 674 22.19 -39.79 5.52
C GLY A 674 22.03 -38.99 4.24
N HIS A 675 23.09 -38.94 3.43
CA HIS A 675 23.06 -38.33 2.11
C HIS A 675 21.96 -38.94 1.22
N GLY A 676 21.08 -38.07 0.70
CA GLY A 676 19.99 -38.45 -0.21
C GLY A 676 18.70 -38.86 0.50
N ASP A 677 18.61 -38.73 1.82
CA ASP A 677 17.35 -38.87 2.56
C ASP A 677 16.47 -37.64 2.42
N VAL A 678 15.17 -37.86 2.22
CA VAL A 678 14.17 -36.81 2.06
C VAL A 678 13.09 -36.98 3.12
N LEU A 679 12.84 -35.96 3.93
CA LEU A 679 11.69 -35.88 4.82
C LEU A 679 10.63 -34.98 4.20
N ILE A 680 9.44 -35.54 4.00
CA ILE A 680 8.27 -34.79 3.53
C ILE A 680 7.34 -34.57 4.71
N HIS A 681 7.07 -33.31 5.01
CA HIS A 681 6.09 -32.86 5.99
C HIS A 681 4.81 -32.53 5.25
N PHE A 682 3.76 -33.31 5.47
CA PHE A 682 2.45 -33.09 4.85
C PHE A 682 1.63 -32.10 5.64
N LYS A 683 0.85 -31.27 4.94
CA LYS A 683 -0.06 -30.30 5.57
C LYS A 683 -1.06 -31.00 6.47
N SER A 684 -1.47 -30.34 7.54
CA SER A 684 -2.59 -30.81 8.36
C SER A 684 -3.91 -30.66 7.62
N GLU A 685 -4.93 -31.46 8.00
CA GLU A 685 -6.27 -31.33 7.42
C GLU A 685 -6.86 -29.92 7.65
N ALA A 686 -6.61 -29.34 8.82
CA ALA A 686 -7.06 -27.99 9.15
C ALA A 686 -6.38 -26.93 8.26
N GLY A 687 -5.06 -27.06 8.04
CA GLY A 687 -4.33 -26.13 7.17
C GLY A 687 -4.81 -26.18 5.72
N LEU A 688 -5.02 -27.38 5.17
CA LEU A 688 -5.52 -27.53 3.80
C LEU A 688 -6.97 -27.03 3.65
N LEU A 689 -7.81 -27.20 4.67
CA LEU A 689 -9.18 -26.68 4.68
C LEU A 689 -9.21 -25.15 4.63
N GLU A 690 -8.36 -24.46 5.40
CA GLU A 690 -8.26 -23.00 5.35
C GLU A 690 -7.87 -22.50 3.95
N GLU A 691 -6.92 -23.16 3.28
CA GLU A 691 -6.57 -22.82 1.90
C GLU A 691 -7.74 -23.01 0.92
N LEU A 692 -8.54 -24.05 1.11
CA LEU A 692 -9.75 -24.28 0.32
C LEU A 692 -10.85 -23.25 0.64
N ARG A 693 -10.98 -22.79 1.89
CA ARG A 693 -11.93 -21.73 2.26
C ARG A 693 -11.61 -20.42 1.53
N GLU A 694 -10.34 -20.03 1.48
CA GLU A 694 -9.90 -18.85 0.72
C GLU A 694 -10.25 -19.00 -0.77
N ALA A 695 -9.95 -20.17 -1.35
CA ALA A 695 -10.25 -20.48 -2.74
C ALA A 695 -11.76 -20.44 -3.04
N PHE A 696 -12.59 -21.04 -2.18
CA PHE A 696 -14.05 -21.09 -2.30
C PHE A 696 -14.70 -19.71 -2.13
N GLY A 697 -14.13 -18.86 -1.26
CA GLY A 697 -14.58 -17.48 -1.06
C GLY A 697 -14.60 -16.65 -2.35
N ARG A 698 -13.68 -16.91 -3.30
CA ARG A 698 -13.66 -16.23 -4.61
C ARG A 698 -14.87 -16.57 -5.49
N PHE A 699 -15.56 -17.68 -5.18
CA PHE A 699 -16.82 -18.09 -5.80
C PHE A 699 -18.04 -17.75 -4.95
N GLY A 700 -17.85 -17.10 -3.80
CA GLY A 700 -18.93 -16.81 -2.84
C GLY A 700 -19.50 -18.07 -2.18
N LYS A 701 -18.74 -19.17 -2.14
CA LYS A 701 -19.11 -20.41 -1.44
C LYS A 701 -18.30 -20.56 -0.15
N SER A 702 -18.82 -21.33 0.80
CA SER A 702 -18.12 -21.73 2.02
C SER A 702 -17.70 -23.20 1.94
N ALA A 703 -16.63 -23.54 2.66
CA ALA A 703 -16.13 -24.90 2.81
C ALA A 703 -16.10 -25.27 4.30
N ASP A 704 -17.05 -26.12 4.72
CA ASP A 704 -17.22 -26.45 6.14
C ASP A 704 -16.29 -27.59 6.59
N SER A 705 -16.01 -28.53 5.70
CA SER A 705 -15.09 -29.65 5.94
C SER A 705 -14.24 -29.94 4.71
N LEU A 706 -13.04 -30.48 4.92
CA LEU A 706 -12.08 -30.78 3.85
C LEU A 706 -12.66 -31.74 2.82
N ARG A 707 -13.32 -32.81 3.28
CA ARG A 707 -13.89 -33.83 2.39
C ARG A 707 -15.02 -33.29 1.52
N ALA A 708 -15.91 -32.46 2.10
CA ALA A 708 -16.99 -31.82 1.34
C ALA A 708 -16.42 -30.82 0.33
N ALA A 709 -15.45 -30.00 0.76
CA ALA A 709 -14.79 -29.04 -0.11
C ALA A 709 -14.15 -29.72 -1.32
N VAL A 710 -13.41 -30.82 -1.14
CA VAL A 710 -12.79 -31.56 -2.25
C VAL A 710 -13.83 -32.12 -3.24
N GLN A 711 -14.99 -32.57 -2.76
CA GLN A 711 -16.08 -33.04 -3.62
C GLN A 711 -16.69 -31.90 -4.44
N ASP A 712 -16.87 -30.74 -3.83
CA ASP A 712 -17.51 -29.56 -4.45
C ASP A 712 -16.60 -28.85 -5.47
N ILE A 713 -15.29 -29.15 -5.49
CA ILE A 713 -14.35 -28.63 -6.49
C ILE A 713 -14.85 -28.89 -7.92
N GLY A 714 -15.48 -30.05 -8.17
CA GLY A 714 -16.01 -30.39 -9.49
C GLY A 714 -17.05 -29.39 -10.00
N GLU A 715 -17.90 -28.89 -9.10
CA GLU A 715 -18.93 -27.89 -9.42
C GLU A 715 -18.29 -26.52 -9.69
N LEU A 716 -17.32 -26.11 -8.88
CA LEU A 716 -16.60 -24.84 -9.06
C LEU A 716 -15.86 -24.76 -10.39
N LEU A 717 -15.28 -25.88 -10.84
CA LEU A 717 -14.58 -25.96 -12.13
C LEU A 717 -15.54 -25.95 -13.34
N SER A 718 -16.85 -26.03 -13.12
CA SER A 718 -17.88 -26.10 -14.17
C SER A 718 -18.57 -24.76 -14.50
N VAL A 719 -18.12 -23.66 -13.87
CA VAL A 719 -18.67 -22.31 -14.11
C VAL A 719 -18.45 -21.87 -15.57
N SER A 720 -19.52 -21.47 -16.26
CA SER A 720 -19.53 -21.21 -17.71
C SER A 720 -18.83 -19.92 -18.17
N ASP A 721 -18.60 -18.95 -17.26
CA ASP A 721 -17.91 -17.67 -17.54
C ASP A 721 -17.26 -17.11 -16.26
N PRO A 722 -16.14 -17.71 -15.79
CA PRO A 722 -15.46 -17.29 -14.57
C PRO A 722 -14.76 -15.94 -14.79
N ASP A 723 -14.88 -15.05 -13.81
CA ASP A 723 -14.15 -13.78 -13.83
C ASP A 723 -12.62 -14.00 -13.70
N PRO A 724 -11.78 -13.00 -14.01
CA PRO A 724 -10.33 -13.17 -13.96
C PRO A 724 -9.80 -13.64 -12.60
N ALA A 725 -10.39 -13.20 -11.48
CA ALA A 725 -9.96 -13.63 -10.15
C ALA A 725 -10.31 -15.09 -9.88
N GLN A 726 -11.46 -15.56 -10.36
CA GLN A 726 -11.87 -16.97 -10.29
C GLN A 726 -10.99 -17.88 -11.13
N GLN A 727 -10.59 -17.44 -12.34
CA GLN A 727 -9.71 -18.21 -13.21
C GLN A 727 -8.35 -18.50 -12.58
N THR A 728 -7.82 -17.61 -11.72
CA THR A 728 -6.52 -17.81 -11.05
C THR A 728 -6.49 -18.98 -10.08
N VAL A 729 -7.65 -19.42 -9.56
CA VAL A 729 -7.74 -20.46 -8.52
C VAL A 729 -7.85 -21.86 -9.10
N PHE A 730 -8.32 -21.97 -10.33
CA PHE A 730 -8.60 -23.25 -10.98
C PHE A 730 -7.42 -24.23 -11.01
N PRO A 731 -6.16 -23.81 -11.26
CA PRO A 731 -5.02 -24.72 -11.19
C PRO A 731 -4.85 -25.38 -9.82
N PHE A 732 -4.99 -24.61 -8.74
CA PHE A 732 -4.90 -25.11 -7.38
C PHE A 732 -6.04 -26.10 -7.06
N LEU A 733 -7.28 -25.75 -7.40
CA LEU A 733 -8.43 -26.63 -7.16
C LEU A 733 -8.28 -27.97 -7.91
N ARG A 734 -7.81 -27.94 -9.16
CA ARG A 734 -7.52 -29.17 -9.91
C ARG A 734 -6.42 -29.99 -9.24
N ALA A 735 -5.33 -29.35 -8.82
CA ALA A 735 -4.21 -30.02 -8.18
C ALA A 735 -4.62 -30.72 -6.87
N VAL A 736 -5.38 -30.04 -6.01
CA VAL A 736 -5.91 -30.65 -4.77
C VAL A 736 -6.78 -31.84 -5.10
N ARG A 737 -7.73 -31.70 -6.03
CA ARG A 737 -8.63 -32.81 -6.39
C ARG A 737 -7.88 -34.02 -6.94
N GLU A 738 -6.87 -33.80 -7.79
CA GLU A 738 -6.05 -34.88 -8.36
C GLU A 738 -5.14 -35.56 -7.33
N GLY A 739 -4.64 -34.82 -6.34
CA GLY A 739 -3.70 -35.32 -5.34
C GLY A 739 -4.34 -35.91 -4.08
N TYR A 740 -5.55 -35.45 -3.73
CA TYR A 740 -6.17 -35.73 -2.44
C TYR A 740 -6.44 -37.23 -2.23
N ASP A 741 -6.93 -37.93 -3.26
CA ASP A 741 -7.23 -39.36 -3.16
C ASP A 741 -5.97 -40.20 -2.87
N GLU A 742 -4.80 -39.80 -3.39
CA GLU A 742 -3.53 -40.50 -3.19
C GLU A 742 -2.89 -40.21 -1.82
N LEU A 743 -2.99 -38.96 -1.34
CA LEU A 743 -2.17 -38.46 -0.23
C LEU A 743 -2.97 -38.06 1.03
N SER A 744 -4.29 -38.13 1.02
CA SER A 744 -5.15 -37.73 2.16
C SER A 744 -4.79 -38.47 3.46
N GLU A 745 -4.46 -39.75 3.41
CA GLU A 745 -4.05 -40.53 4.59
C GLU A 745 -2.71 -40.08 5.20
N MET A 746 -1.91 -39.30 4.47
CA MET A 746 -0.61 -38.79 4.91
C MET A 746 -0.69 -37.39 5.51
N LEU A 747 -1.84 -36.71 5.42
CA LEU A 747 -2.02 -35.37 5.97
C LEU A 747 -1.70 -35.33 7.47
N GLY A 748 -0.97 -34.30 7.89
CA GLY A 748 -0.48 -34.09 9.26
C GLY A 748 0.69 -34.99 9.69
N GLN A 749 1.23 -35.83 8.79
CA GLN A 749 2.34 -36.74 9.10
C GLN A 749 3.66 -36.26 8.48
N THR A 750 4.78 -36.75 9.02
CA THR A 750 6.10 -36.64 8.40
C THR A 750 6.55 -38.02 7.94
N ARG A 751 7.00 -38.14 6.68
CA ARG A 751 7.42 -39.42 6.08
C ARG A 751 8.77 -39.30 5.39
N ARG A 752 9.58 -40.35 5.51
CA ARG A 752 10.89 -40.48 4.86
C ARG A 752 10.74 -41.10 3.47
N PHE A 753 11.41 -40.51 2.50
CA PHE A 753 11.48 -40.94 1.12
C PHE A 753 12.93 -40.91 0.60
N PRO A 754 13.26 -41.67 -0.45
CA PRO A 754 14.56 -41.57 -1.12
C PRO A 754 14.63 -40.33 -2.04
N LEU A 755 15.84 -39.86 -2.35
CA LEU A 755 16.10 -38.73 -3.25
C LEU A 755 15.30 -38.76 -4.56
N LYS A 756 15.09 -39.94 -5.18
CA LYS A 756 14.30 -40.06 -6.42
C LYS A 756 12.86 -39.55 -6.28
N ALA A 757 12.27 -39.65 -5.09
CA ALA A 757 10.91 -39.19 -4.84
C ALA A 757 10.82 -37.67 -4.65
N PHE A 758 11.93 -37.01 -4.30
CA PHE A 758 12.01 -35.57 -4.02
C PHE A 758 11.44 -34.74 -5.17
N GLY A 759 11.89 -34.99 -6.40
CA GLY A 759 11.42 -34.26 -7.59
C GLY A 759 9.89 -34.38 -7.79
N SER A 760 9.27 -35.49 -7.40
CA SER A 760 7.82 -35.66 -7.53
C SER A 760 7.02 -34.81 -6.53
N PHE A 761 7.54 -34.61 -5.32
CA PHE A 761 6.89 -33.80 -4.29
C PHE A 761 7.23 -32.31 -4.41
N ALA A 762 8.38 -31.99 -5.00
CA ALA A 762 8.83 -30.62 -5.21
C ALA A 762 8.35 -30.01 -6.55
N ALA A 763 8.00 -30.81 -7.57
CA ALA A 763 7.63 -30.30 -8.90
C ALA A 763 6.23 -30.65 -9.41
N ARG A 764 5.56 -31.69 -8.90
CA ARG A 764 4.20 -32.02 -9.38
C ARG A 764 3.18 -31.28 -8.52
N GLU A 765 2.46 -30.34 -9.12
CA GLU A 765 1.49 -29.49 -8.42
C GLU A 765 0.47 -30.30 -7.59
N SER A 766 -0.02 -31.43 -8.12
CA SER A 766 -0.96 -32.31 -7.41
C SER A 766 -0.39 -32.96 -6.14
N ARG A 767 0.93 -32.99 -5.97
CA ARG A 767 1.57 -33.46 -4.73
C ARG A 767 2.10 -32.30 -3.89
N SER A 768 2.77 -31.34 -4.52
CA SER A 768 3.37 -30.19 -3.83
C SER A 768 2.32 -29.34 -3.10
N CYS A 769 1.08 -29.24 -3.60
CA CYS A 769 0.02 -28.49 -2.94
C CYS A 769 -0.42 -29.09 -1.60
N LEU A 770 -0.12 -30.37 -1.34
CA LEU A 770 -0.42 -31.09 -0.09
C LEU A 770 0.80 -31.20 0.85
N VAL A 771 1.98 -30.77 0.38
CA VAL A 771 3.23 -30.77 1.14
C VAL A 771 3.46 -29.39 1.75
N GLU A 772 3.80 -29.36 3.02
CA GLU A 772 4.20 -28.14 3.73
C GLU A 772 5.69 -27.85 3.51
N MET A 773 6.53 -28.87 3.72
CA MET A 773 7.98 -28.76 3.59
C MET A 773 8.59 -30.08 3.10
N ALA A 774 9.57 -29.98 2.20
CA ALA A 774 10.43 -31.09 1.80
C ALA A 774 11.86 -30.80 2.23
N GLU A 775 12.37 -31.59 3.18
CA GLU A 775 13.74 -31.49 3.67
C GLU A 775 14.61 -32.57 3.05
N LEU A 776 15.67 -32.17 2.36
CA LEU A 776 16.67 -33.03 1.77
C LEU A 776 17.98 -32.96 2.57
N PHE A 777 18.44 -34.11 3.04
CA PHE A 777 19.76 -34.28 3.64
C PHE A 777 20.78 -34.53 2.53
N TYR A 778 21.64 -33.54 2.25
CA TYR A 778 22.58 -33.58 1.14
C TYR A 778 23.98 -33.20 1.57
N ASP A 779 24.97 -33.98 1.13
CA ASP A 779 26.38 -33.75 1.45
C ASP A 779 27.06 -33.03 0.28
N CYS A 780 27.39 -31.75 0.47
CA CYS A 780 28.07 -30.93 -0.52
C CYS A 780 28.97 -29.88 0.15
N PRO A 781 29.85 -29.17 -0.60
CA PRO A 781 30.72 -28.14 -0.02
C PRO A 781 29.97 -27.06 0.78
N LEU A 782 28.73 -26.75 0.39
CA LEU A 782 27.88 -25.78 1.07
C LEU A 782 27.40 -26.30 2.43
N THR A 783 26.79 -27.50 2.47
CA THR A 783 26.26 -28.09 3.71
C THR A 783 27.36 -28.50 4.70
N ARG A 784 28.55 -28.89 4.20
CA ARG A 784 29.75 -29.13 5.04
C ARG A 784 30.26 -27.88 5.75
N ARG A 785 29.98 -26.69 5.19
CA ARG A 785 30.28 -25.40 5.83
C ARG A 785 29.21 -24.97 6.83
N GLY A 786 28.18 -25.80 7.04
CA GLY A 786 27.10 -25.51 7.98
C GLY A 786 25.93 -24.75 7.36
N VAL A 787 25.92 -24.56 6.03
CA VAL A 787 24.85 -23.81 5.38
C VAL A 787 23.65 -24.71 5.09
N THR A 788 22.48 -24.29 5.57
CA THR A 788 21.17 -24.83 5.21
C THR A 788 20.54 -23.92 4.16
N LEU A 789 20.26 -24.45 2.97
CA LEU A 789 19.66 -23.69 1.88
C LEU A 789 18.15 -23.93 1.86
N VAL A 790 17.37 -22.86 1.83
CA VAL A 790 15.91 -22.90 1.75
C VAL A 790 15.48 -22.27 0.43
N ASP A 791 14.92 -23.09 -0.47
CA ASP A 791 14.27 -22.62 -1.70
C ASP A 791 12.79 -22.36 -1.39
N THR A 792 12.40 -21.09 -1.45
CA THR A 792 11.04 -20.65 -1.13
C THR A 792 10.17 -20.62 -2.39
N PRO A 793 8.85 -20.87 -2.27
CA PRO A 793 7.88 -20.61 -3.34
C PRO A 793 8.05 -19.23 -3.99
N GLY A 794 7.85 -19.14 -5.31
CA GLY A 794 8.06 -17.89 -6.05
C GLY A 794 7.10 -16.76 -5.64
N ALA A 795 7.56 -15.50 -5.74
CA ALA A 795 6.78 -14.31 -5.38
C ALA A 795 5.47 -14.15 -6.18
N ASP A 796 5.36 -14.78 -7.37
CA ASP A 796 4.20 -14.72 -8.27
C ASP A 796 3.01 -15.59 -7.84
N SER A 797 3.10 -16.35 -6.75
CA SER A 797 1.95 -17.13 -6.27
C SER A 797 0.85 -16.18 -5.76
N ILE A 798 -0.27 -16.10 -6.50
CA ILE A 798 -1.48 -15.27 -6.27
C ILE A 798 -2.27 -15.66 -4.99
N HIS A 799 -1.59 -16.18 -3.98
CA HIS A 799 -2.23 -16.68 -2.77
C HIS A 799 -1.53 -16.15 -1.53
N ALA A 800 -2.33 -15.71 -0.55
CA ALA A 800 -1.89 -15.31 0.78
C ALA A 800 -1.02 -16.38 1.48
N ARG A 801 -1.09 -17.62 0.99
CA ARG A 801 -0.35 -18.84 1.35
C ARG A 801 1.16 -18.70 1.50
N HIS A 802 1.82 -17.73 0.87
CA HIS A 802 3.28 -17.62 0.91
C HIS A 802 3.82 -16.40 1.68
N THR A 803 2.97 -15.45 2.07
CA THR A 803 3.42 -14.19 2.69
C THR A 803 3.90 -14.39 4.13
N GLU A 804 3.25 -15.25 4.93
CA GLU A 804 3.69 -15.54 6.31
C GLU A 804 4.97 -16.37 6.36
N VAL A 805 5.03 -17.42 5.54
CA VAL A 805 6.21 -18.28 5.42
C VAL A 805 7.41 -17.47 4.94
N ALA A 806 7.24 -16.65 3.90
CA ALA A 806 8.29 -15.78 3.40
C ALA A 806 8.76 -14.79 4.47
N PHE A 807 7.84 -14.18 5.22
CA PHE A 807 8.18 -13.25 6.29
C PHE A 807 8.96 -13.91 7.44
N ARG A 808 8.58 -15.13 7.83
CA ARG A 808 9.31 -15.92 8.83
C ARG A 808 10.75 -16.19 8.38
N TYR A 809 10.95 -16.61 7.12
CA TYR A 809 12.30 -16.81 6.59
C TYR A 809 13.10 -15.51 6.46
N ILE A 810 12.45 -14.38 6.15
CA ILE A 810 13.11 -13.07 6.17
C ILE A 810 13.62 -12.72 7.58
N LYS A 811 12.84 -13.04 8.63
CA LYS A 811 13.24 -12.84 10.04
C LYS A 811 14.40 -13.76 10.44
N GLU A 812 14.24 -15.07 10.22
CA GLU A 812 15.12 -16.12 10.76
C GLU A 812 16.37 -16.40 9.91
N ALA A 813 16.37 -16.11 8.61
CA ALA A 813 17.53 -16.43 7.76
C ALA A 813 18.73 -15.54 8.09
N ASP A 814 19.92 -16.15 8.13
CA ASP A 814 21.21 -15.47 8.27
C ASP A 814 21.61 -14.73 6.99
N ALA A 815 21.12 -15.20 5.82
CA ALA A 815 21.28 -14.52 4.54
C ALA A 815 20.05 -14.68 3.62
N ILE A 816 19.78 -13.65 2.82
CA ILE A 816 18.68 -13.59 1.86
C ILE A 816 19.25 -13.42 0.45
N LEU A 817 18.88 -14.31 -0.47
CA LEU A 817 19.25 -14.28 -1.88
C LEU A 817 18.02 -14.01 -2.74
N PHE A 818 17.96 -12.86 -3.38
CA PHE A 818 16.91 -12.51 -4.33
C PHE A 818 17.37 -12.75 -5.76
N VAL A 819 16.77 -13.70 -6.46
CA VAL A 819 17.13 -14.09 -7.83
C VAL A 819 16.15 -13.45 -8.82
N THR A 820 16.67 -12.74 -9.81
CA THR A 820 15.92 -12.15 -10.93
C THR A 820 16.50 -12.60 -12.27
N TYR A 821 15.68 -12.64 -13.33
CA TYR A 821 16.12 -13.07 -14.65
C TYR A 821 16.64 -11.91 -15.50
N TYR A 822 17.71 -12.13 -16.27
CA TYR A 822 18.38 -11.09 -17.08
C TYR A 822 17.43 -10.23 -17.94
N ASN A 823 16.49 -10.86 -18.66
CA ASN A 823 15.58 -10.16 -19.59
C ASN A 823 14.34 -9.53 -18.93
N HIS A 824 14.08 -9.86 -17.66
CA HIS A 824 12.84 -9.46 -16.97
C HIS A 824 13.20 -8.81 -15.64
N ALA A 825 13.39 -7.51 -15.68
CA ALA A 825 13.54 -6.72 -14.47
C ALA A 825 12.22 -6.70 -13.69
N PHE A 826 12.23 -7.36 -12.52
CA PHE A 826 11.21 -7.36 -11.47
C PHE A 826 9.77 -7.42 -11.98
N SER A 827 9.16 -8.62 -11.94
CA SER A 827 7.72 -8.78 -12.18
C SER A 827 6.88 -7.87 -11.25
N ARG A 828 5.59 -7.68 -11.55
CA ARG A 828 4.68 -6.96 -10.64
C ARG A 828 4.69 -7.56 -9.23
N ALA A 829 4.81 -8.89 -9.12
CA ALA A 829 4.87 -9.56 -7.82
C ALA A 829 6.25 -9.42 -7.17
N ASP A 830 7.34 -9.44 -7.94
CA ASP A 830 8.68 -9.12 -7.42
C ASP A 830 8.72 -7.72 -6.80
N ARG A 831 8.10 -6.72 -7.46
CA ARG A 831 8.01 -5.36 -6.94
C ARG A 831 7.34 -5.32 -5.58
N GLU A 832 6.20 -6.00 -5.42
CA GLU A 832 5.48 -6.06 -4.14
C GLU A 832 6.35 -6.66 -3.04
N PHE A 833 7.00 -7.78 -3.32
CA PHE A 833 7.88 -8.45 -2.38
C PHE A 833 9.13 -7.63 -2.04
N LEU A 834 9.73 -6.94 -3.02
CA LEU A 834 10.89 -6.08 -2.81
C LEU A 834 10.55 -4.85 -1.97
N ILE A 835 9.35 -4.27 -2.15
CA ILE A 835 8.84 -3.22 -1.27
C ILE A 835 8.71 -3.73 0.16
N GLN A 836 8.18 -4.95 0.35
CA GLN A 836 8.10 -5.57 1.69
C GLN A 836 9.47 -5.77 2.32
N LEU A 837 10.45 -6.27 1.58
CA LEU A 837 11.83 -6.39 2.04
C LEU A 837 12.43 -5.02 2.40
N GLY A 838 12.17 -3.99 1.59
CA GLY A 838 12.59 -2.62 1.86
C GLY A 838 12.04 -2.10 3.20
N ARG A 839 10.78 -2.40 3.55
CA ARG A 839 10.15 -1.99 4.82
C ARG A 839 10.86 -2.52 6.07
N VAL A 840 11.45 -3.71 5.97
CA VAL A 840 12.09 -4.41 7.10
C VAL A 840 13.61 -4.36 7.06
N LYS A 841 14.23 -3.82 6.00
CA LYS A 841 15.69 -3.75 5.86
C LYS A 841 16.35 -3.07 7.07
N ASP A 842 15.79 -1.95 7.52
CA ASP A 842 16.29 -1.19 8.68
C ASP A 842 15.94 -1.84 10.02
N ALA A 843 15.26 -2.99 10.06
CA ALA A 843 15.06 -3.77 11.28
C ALA A 843 16.18 -4.79 11.54
N PHE A 844 17.02 -5.09 10.54
CA PHE A 844 18.13 -6.03 10.71
C PHE A 844 19.41 -5.33 11.23
N SER A 845 20.19 -6.07 12.03
CA SER A 845 21.46 -5.60 12.59
C SER A 845 22.59 -5.53 11.55
N MET A 846 22.52 -6.33 10.47
CA MET A 846 23.48 -6.39 9.37
C MET A 846 22.77 -6.48 8.01
N ASP A 847 23.40 -5.96 6.95
CA ASP A 847 22.89 -6.10 5.58
C ASP A 847 23.14 -7.51 5.06
N LYS A 848 22.14 -8.37 5.27
CA LYS A 848 22.16 -9.80 4.93
C LYS A 848 21.61 -10.12 3.54
N MET A 849 21.38 -9.11 2.68
CA MET A 849 20.68 -9.26 1.39
C MET A 849 21.64 -9.29 0.19
N PHE A 850 21.41 -10.25 -0.72
CA PHE A 850 22.16 -10.46 -1.96
C PHE A 850 21.21 -10.52 -3.15
N PHE A 851 21.52 -9.83 -4.25
CA PHE A 851 20.70 -9.78 -5.46
C PHE A 851 21.43 -10.48 -6.62
N ILE A 852 20.79 -11.48 -7.23
CA ILE A 852 21.38 -12.31 -8.29
C ILE A 852 20.64 -12.03 -9.59
N MET A 853 21.31 -11.42 -10.56
CA MET A 853 20.85 -11.31 -11.93
C MET A 853 21.27 -12.57 -12.70
N ASN A 854 20.38 -13.54 -12.77
CA ASN A 854 20.62 -14.86 -13.37
C ASN A 854 20.47 -14.83 -14.90
N ALA A 855 20.99 -15.85 -15.58
CA ALA A 855 21.04 -15.95 -17.05
C ALA A 855 21.85 -14.82 -17.73
N ALA A 856 22.89 -14.32 -17.06
CA ALA A 856 23.77 -13.29 -17.60
C ALA A 856 24.54 -13.71 -18.88
N ASP A 857 24.49 -14.99 -19.25
CA ASP A 857 25.00 -15.50 -20.53
C ASP A 857 24.16 -15.10 -21.75
N LEU A 858 22.94 -14.57 -21.52
CA LEU A 858 22.09 -14.03 -22.58
C LEU A 858 22.55 -12.66 -23.07
N ALA A 859 23.39 -11.95 -22.32
CA ALA A 859 23.96 -10.67 -22.74
C ALA A 859 24.85 -10.87 -23.98
N ALA A 860 24.63 -10.08 -25.02
CA ALA A 860 25.45 -10.10 -26.23
C ALA A 860 26.85 -9.49 -26.00
N SER A 861 27.00 -8.63 -24.98
CA SER A 861 28.28 -8.01 -24.60
C SER A 861 28.39 -7.67 -23.11
N ASP A 862 29.61 -7.43 -22.62
CA ASP A 862 29.85 -6.96 -21.25
C ASP A 862 29.24 -5.57 -20.98
N GLN A 863 29.14 -4.72 -22.01
CA GLN A 863 28.54 -3.39 -21.90
C GLN A 863 27.02 -3.48 -21.70
N GLU A 864 26.35 -4.33 -22.47
CA GLU A 864 24.93 -4.63 -22.30
C GLU A 864 24.61 -5.13 -20.88
N ARG A 865 25.45 -6.05 -20.38
CA ARG A 865 25.32 -6.57 -19.01
C ARG A 865 25.44 -5.46 -17.97
N ALA A 866 26.31 -4.47 -18.19
CA ALA A 866 26.48 -3.33 -17.30
C ALA A 866 25.26 -2.39 -17.32
N GLU A 867 24.70 -2.12 -18.50
CA GLU A 867 23.50 -1.30 -18.66
C GLU A 867 22.29 -1.91 -17.96
N VAL A 868 22.04 -3.21 -18.16
CA VAL A 868 20.96 -3.94 -17.47
C VAL A 868 21.17 -3.96 -15.95
N SER A 869 22.40 -4.14 -15.49
CA SER A 869 22.72 -4.11 -14.05
C SER A 869 22.50 -2.72 -13.43
N ALA A 870 22.80 -1.64 -14.15
CA ALA A 870 22.53 -0.28 -13.69
C ALA A 870 21.02 -0.03 -13.58
N TYR A 871 20.25 -0.42 -14.59
CA TYR A 871 18.80 -0.31 -14.58
C TYR A 871 18.16 -1.06 -13.40
N LEU A 872 18.58 -2.30 -13.13
CA LEU A 872 18.09 -3.07 -11.97
C LEU A 872 18.46 -2.40 -10.63
N ARG A 873 19.64 -1.79 -10.54
CA ARG A 873 20.07 -1.07 -9.34
C ARG A 873 19.18 0.14 -9.05
N ASP A 874 18.84 0.91 -10.08
CA ASP A 874 17.96 2.07 -9.94
C ASP A 874 16.54 1.66 -9.53
N GLN A 875 16.04 0.54 -10.04
CA GLN A 875 14.76 -0.05 -9.61
C GLN A 875 14.78 -0.45 -8.12
N LEU A 876 15.84 -1.12 -7.64
CA LEU A 876 15.96 -1.48 -6.22
C LEU A 876 16.00 -0.25 -5.30
N LEU A 877 16.64 0.83 -5.74
CA LEU A 877 16.65 2.10 -5.00
C LEU A 877 15.24 2.69 -4.87
N GLN A 878 14.44 2.63 -5.94
CA GLN A 878 13.02 3.05 -5.90
C GLN A 878 12.20 2.24 -4.90
N TYR A 879 12.56 0.98 -4.65
CA TYR A 879 11.88 0.09 -3.68
C TYR A 879 12.44 0.20 -2.24
N GLY A 880 13.29 1.20 -1.97
CA GLY A 880 13.86 1.44 -0.63
C GLY A 880 15.07 0.59 -0.29
N ILE A 881 15.61 -0.19 -1.23
CA ILE A 881 16.78 -1.04 -1.03
C ILE A 881 18.03 -0.24 -1.41
N ARG A 882 18.65 0.38 -0.42
CA ARG A 882 19.89 1.16 -0.60
C ARG A 882 21.11 0.23 -0.63
N HIS A 883 22.09 0.53 -1.48
CA HIS A 883 23.35 -0.22 -1.62
C HIS A 883 23.19 -1.75 -1.81
N PRO A 884 22.42 -2.22 -2.82
CA PRO A 884 22.20 -3.66 -3.02
C PRO A 884 23.49 -4.40 -3.41
N ARG A 885 23.81 -5.50 -2.71
CA ARG A 885 24.89 -6.43 -3.07
C ARG A 885 24.48 -7.26 -4.30
N MET A 886 24.70 -6.73 -5.51
CA MET A 886 24.21 -7.32 -6.77
C MET A 886 25.30 -8.06 -7.56
N PHE A 887 24.97 -9.25 -8.06
CA PHE A 887 25.86 -10.12 -8.84
C PHE A 887 25.19 -10.60 -10.13
N ALA A 888 25.89 -10.46 -11.26
CA ALA A 888 25.47 -11.05 -12.54
C ALA A 888 26.00 -12.48 -12.64
N VAL A 889 25.11 -13.47 -12.81
CA VAL A 889 25.45 -14.90 -12.79
C VAL A 889 24.80 -15.64 -13.96
N SER A 890 25.50 -16.61 -14.53
CA SER A 890 24.92 -17.64 -15.40
C SER A 890 24.91 -18.98 -14.67
N SER A 891 23.75 -19.36 -14.13
CA SER A 891 23.58 -20.65 -13.45
C SER A 891 23.86 -21.83 -14.39
N LEU A 892 23.51 -21.70 -15.67
CA LEU A 892 23.76 -22.72 -16.69
C LEU A 892 25.25 -22.97 -16.90
N LYS A 893 26.05 -21.91 -17.10
CA LYS A 893 27.51 -22.04 -17.25
C LYS A 893 28.14 -22.57 -15.96
N ALA A 894 27.72 -22.05 -14.81
CA ALA A 894 28.23 -22.47 -13.50
C ALA A 894 27.92 -23.94 -13.15
N LEU A 895 26.79 -24.48 -13.59
CA LEU A 895 26.46 -25.90 -13.38
C LEU A 895 27.38 -26.81 -14.22
N LYS A 896 27.61 -26.46 -15.50
CA LYS A 896 28.55 -27.19 -16.36
C LYS A 896 29.98 -27.17 -15.81
N GLU A 897 30.42 -26.04 -15.25
CA GLU A 897 31.70 -25.93 -14.53
C GLU A 897 31.79 -26.88 -13.32
N GLY A 898 30.67 -27.16 -12.65
CA GLY A 898 30.60 -28.05 -11.49
C GLY A 898 30.60 -29.55 -11.83
N GLU A 899 30.03 -29.91 -12.97
CA GLU A 899 29.93 -31.30 -13.47
C GLU A 899 31.22 -31.78 -14.14
N GLU A 900 31.96 -30.91 -14.84
CA GLU A 900 33.17 -31.25 -15.60
C GLU A 900 34.49 -31.04 -14.82
N LYS A 901 34.67 -31.71 -13.67
CA LYS A 901 35.93 -31.62 -12.87
C LYS A 901 37.20 -32.16 -13.56
N ASP A 902 37.08 -32.84 -14.72
CA ASP A 902 38.18 -33.55 -15.39
C ASP A 902 38.69 -32.92 -16.70
N ARG A 903 38.34 -31.66 -17.03
CA ARG A 903 38.91 -30.95 -18.19
C ARG A 903 39.74 -29.71 -17.82
N ILE A 904 40.81 -29.53 -18.58
CA ILE A 904 41.83 -28.48 -18.43
C ILE A 904 41.19 -27.13 -18.79
N ALA A 905 40.81 -26.38 -17.76
CA ALA A 905 40.18 -25.04 -17.77
C ALA A 905 38.63 -25.00 -17.88
N PRO A 906 37.92 -24.58 -16.82
CA PRO A 906 36.51 -24.23 -16.89
C PRO A 906 36.32 -23.00 -17.82
N PRO A 907 35.20 -22.88 -18.55
CA PRO A 907 34.90 -21.67 -19.29
C PRO A 907 34.80 -20.49 -18.33
N ALA A 908 35.73 -19.53 -18.44
CA ALA A 908 35.70 -18.32 -17.63
C ALA A 908 34.41 -17.51 -17.89
N GLY A 909 33.83 -16.91 -16.84
CA GLY A 909 32.82 -15.86 -16.99
C GLY A 909 31.38 -16.17 -16.56
N SER A 910 31.11 -17.20 -15.75
CA SER A 910 29.76 -17.42 -15.18
C SER A 910 29.37 -16.43 -14.08
N GLY A 911 30.31 -15.68 -13.51
CA GLY A 911 30.07 -14.75 -12.38
C GLY A 911 29.84 -15.42 -11.02
N MET A 912 29.66 -16.75 -10.98
CA MET A 912 29.41 -17.52 -9.76
C MET A 912 30.59 -17.48 -8.77
N LYS A 913 31.82 -17.41 -9.26
CA LYS A 913 33.03 -17.30 -8.41
C LYS A 913 33.00 -16.04 -7.53
N ALA A 914 32.77 -14.87 -8.14
CA ALA A 914 32.71 -13.59 -7.43
C ALA A 914 31.60 -13.57 -6.37
N PHE A 915 30.43 -14.16 -6.68
CA PHE A 915 29.36 -14.34 -5.72
C PHE A 915 29.78 -15.25 -4.55
N ARG A 916 30.36 -16.44 -4.82
CA ARG A 916 30.78 -17.39 -3.78
C ARG A 916 31.84 -16.79 -2.86
N GLU A 917 32.76 -15.99 -3.39
CA GLU A 917 33.80 -15.30 -2.62
C GLU A 917 33.18 -14.25 -1.68
N ALA A 918 32.39 -13.32 -2.21
CA ALA A 918 31.70 -12.31 -1.40
C ALA A 918 30.76 -12.92 -0.35
N PHE A 919 30.08 -14.03 -0.69
CA PHE A 919 29.22 -14.73 0.25
C PHE A 919 30.01 -15.48 1.34
N THR A 920 31.15 -16.06 0.99
CA THR A 920 32.03 -16.72 1.98
C THR A 920 32.63 -15.69 2.94
N GLU A 921 33.07 -14.54 2.44
CA GLU A 921 33.57 -13.43 3.25
C GLU A 921 32.50 -12.96 4.25
N PHE A 922 31.25 -12.79 3.81
CA PHE A 922 30.13 -12.44 4.69
C PHE A 922 29.92 -13.47 5.83
N LEU A 923 29.95 -14.78 5.51
CA LEU A 923 29.77 -15.82 6.53
C LEU A 923 30.93 -15.88 7.53
N GLU A 924 32.17 -15.78 7.04
CA GLU A 924 33.38 -16.01 7.83
C GLU A 924 33.88 -14.76 8.56
N VAL A 925 33.69 -13.57 7.98
CA VAL A 925 34.18 -12.31 8.55
C VAL A 925 33.06 -11.58 9.28
N ASP A 926 31.94 -11.29 8.63
CA ASP A 926 30.90 -10.45 9.23
C ASP A 926 30.17 -11.20 10.36
N LEU A 927 29.79 -12.46 10.16
CA LEU A 927 28.96 -13.20 11.12
C LEU A 927 29.76 -13.83 12.28
N MET A 928 30.95 -14.36 12.02
CA MET A 928 31.77 -15.01 13.06
C MET A 928 32.56 -14.01 13.93
N SER A 929 33.00 -12.88 13.38
CA SER A 929 33.78 -11.89 14.14
C SER A 929 33.01 -11.33 15.33
N VAL A 930 31.72 -11.00 15.15
CA VAL A 930 30.84 -10.50 16.21
C VAL A 930 30.77 -11.48 17.39
N SER A 931 30.66 -12.78 17.09
CA SER A 931 30.57 -13.82 18.12
C SER A 931 31.89 -14.05 18.86
N LEU A 932 33.03 -14.00 18.16
CA LEU A 932 34.35 -14.23 18.79
C LEU A 932 34.80 -13.05 19.67
N HIS A 933 34.54 -11.80 19.28
CA HIS A 933 34.84 -10.62 20.11
C HIS A 933 34.08 -10.65 21.45
N GLY A 934 32.84 -11.13 21.45
CA GLY A 934 32.07 -11.33 22.68
C GLY A 934 32.71 -12.34 23.64
N MET A 935 33.34 -13.40 23.11
CA MET A 935 34.02 -14.40 23.92
C MET A 935 35.42 -13.96 24.41
N GLU A 936 36.15 -13.18 23.61
CA GLU A 936 37.40 -12.55 24.05
C GLU A 936 37.17 -11.63 25.25
N ALA A 937 36.09 -10.84 25.23
CA ALA A 937 35.71 -9.99 26.33
C ALA A 937 35.44 -10.79 27.63
N ASP A 938 34.82 -11.97 27.52
CA ASP A 938 34.56 -12.86 28.65
C ASP A 938 35.87 -13.41 29.26
N LEU A 939 36.84 -13.78 28.42
CA LEU A 939 38.17 -14.23 28.88
C LEU A 939 38.96 -13.13 29.59
N ARG A 940 38.97 -11.89 29.07
CA ARG A 940 39.64 -10.77 29.73
C ARG A 940 39.04 -10.48 31.12
N ARG A 941 37.73 -10.66 31.29
CA ARG A 941 37.09 -10.55 32.60
C ARG A 941 37.58 -11.64 33.56
N ALA A 942 37.72 -12.88 33.10
CA ALA A 942 38.26 -13.96 33.92
C ALA A 942 39.71 -13.71 34.37
N ASP A 943 40.59 -13.24 33.48
CA ASP A 943 41.98 -12.86 33.83
C ASP A 943 42.04 -11.74 34.88
N ALA A 944 41.18 -10.72 34.74
CA ALA A 944 41.11 -9.63 35.72
C ALA A 944 40.70 -10.11 37.12
N VAL A 945 39.74 -11.04 37.21
CA VAL A 945 39.31 -11.67 38.49
C VAL A 945 40.47 -12.44 39.12
N LEU A 946 41.22 -13.23 38.35
CA LEU A 946 42.35 -14.02 38.88
C LEU A 946 43.49 -13.16 39.41
N LYS A 947 43.87 -12.11 38.67
CA LYS A 947 44.92 -11.17 39.10
C LYS A 947 44.57 -10.48 40.43
N ARG A 948 43.29 -10.20 40.64
CA ARG A 948 42.79 -9.62 41.91
C ARG A 948 42.85 -10.62 43.06
N LEU A 949 42.31 -11.83 42.87
CA LEU A 949 42.33 -12.87 43.91
C LEU A 949 43.75 -13.22 44.34
N ALA A 950 44.69 -13.36 43.40
CA ALA A 950 46.11 -13.60 43.70
C ALA A 950 46.73 -12.49 44.57
N LYS A 951 46.37 -11.22 44.33
CA LYS A 951 46.82 -10.07 45.13
C LYS A 951 46.23 -10.08 46.53
N GLU A 952 44.96 -10.47 46.66
CA GLU A 952 44.20 -10.44 47.92
C GLU A 952 44.59 -11.55 48.89
N VAL A 953 44.83 -12.76 48.37
CA VAL A 953 45.23 -13.91 49.20
C VAL A 953 46.62 -13.71 49.83
N ARG A 954 47.48 -12.89 49.22
CA ARG A 954 48.83 -12.52 49.74
C ARG A 954 48.84 -11.54 50.90
N GLN A 955 47.71 -10.89 51.22
CA GLN A 955 47.66 -9.86 52.26
C GLN A 955 47.65 -10.49 53.67
N GLY A 956 48.15 -9.76 54.68
CA GLY A 956 48.17 -10.24 56.07
C GLY A 956 46.77 -10.47 56.66
N ASN A 957 46.66 -11.32 57.68
CA ASN A 957 45.35 -11.74 58.25
C ASN A 957 44.49 -10.56 58.75
N GLU A 958 45.11 -9.48 59.23
CA GLU A 958 44.41 -8.27 59.69
C GLU A 958 43.80 -7.48 58.51
N GLU A 959 44.52 -7.41 57.39
CA GLU A 959 44.10 -6.76 56.15
C GLU A 959 42.95 -7.55 55.48
N LYS A 960 43.04 -8.89 55.48
CA LYS A 960 41.97 -9.78 54.99
C LYS A 960 40.67 -9.57 55.76
N ARG A 961 40.75 -9.47 57.09
CA ARG A 961 39.57 -9.27 57.95
C ARG A 961 38.89 -7.92 57.69
N ARG A 962 39.67 -6.84 57.55
CA ARG A 962 39.13 -5.52 57.13
C ARG A 962 38.43 -5.58 55.77
N LYS A 963 39.00 -6.28 54.80
CA LYS A 963 38.39 -6.43 53.47
C LYS A 963 37.11 -7.25 53.48
N MET A 964 37.02 -8.30 54.30
CA MET A 964 35.77 -9.04 54.46
C MET A 964 34.61 -8.14 54.93
N ASP A 965 34.87 -7.23 55.86
CA ASP A 965 33.86 -6.26 56.33
C ASP A 965 33.48 -5.22 55.28
N VAL A 966 34.41 -4.84 54.39
CA VAL A 966 34.16 -3.95 53.26
C VAL A 966 33.29 -4.65 52.21
N TYR A 967 33.70 -5.84 51.75
CA TYR A 967 32.93 -6.62 50.76
C TYR A 967 31.56 -7.05 51.29
N GLY A 968 31.43 -7.35 52.59
CA GLY A 968 30.14 -7.62 53.21
C GLY A 968 29.18 -6.41 53.18
N ARG A 969 29.71 -5.18 53.24
CA ARG A 969 28.91 -3.95 53.08
C ARG A 969 28.60 -3.66 51.62
N GLU A 970 29.61 -3.71 50.73
CA GLU A 970 29.43 -3.53 49.29
C GLU A 970 28.37 -4.50 48.72
N LYS A 971 28.42 -5.79 49.11
CA LYS A 971 27.41 -6.79 48.75
C LYS A 971 25.99 -6.33 49.07
N LYS A 972 25.77 -5.79 50.27
CA LYS A 972 24.44 -5.30 50.70
C LYS A 972 24.02 -4.06 49.93
N GLU A 973 24.93 -3.12 49.70
CA GLU A 973 24.65 -1.88 48.96
C GLU A 973 24.31 -2.16 47.50
N VAL A 974 25.07 -3.00 46.81
CA VAL A 974 24.82 -3.37 45.40
C VAL A 974 23.49 -4.12 45.26
N LEU A 975 23.17 -5.03 46.18
CA LEU A 975 21.87 -5.73 46.18
C LEU A 975 20.70 -4.78 46.46
N SER A 976 20.88 -3.80 47.35
CA SER A 976 19.88 -2.74 47.59
C SER A 976 19.64 -1.93 46.31
N PHE A 977 20.72 -1.48 45.66
CA PHE A 977 20.63 -0.75 44.38
C PHE A 977 19.89 -1.55 43.31
N LEU A 978 20.24 -2.83 43.11
CA LEU A 978 19.56 -3.68 42.11
C LEU A 978 18.06 -3.85 42.42
N SER A 979 17.67 -3.88 43.70
CA SER A 979 16.25 -3.95 44.09
C SER A 979 15.49 -2.64 43.86
N GLU A 980 16.19 -1.51 43.81
CA GLU A 980 15.63 -0.17 43.57
C GLU A 980 15.52 0.18 42.07
N VAL A 981 16.10 -0.62 41.17
CA VAL A 981 15.98 -0.43 39.71
C VAL A 981 14.53 -0.64 39.26
N ASP A 982 13.91 0.46 38.83
CA ASP A 982 12.50 0.54 38.48
C ASP A 982 12.28 0.55 36.95
N PRO A 983 11.57 -0.44 36.38
CA PRO A 983 11.32 -0.49 34.95
C PRO A 983 10.27 0.52 34.45
N ARG A 984 9.55 1.24 35.33
CA ARG A 984 8.39 2.07 34.94
C ARG A 984 8.71 3.15 33.90
N SER A 985 9.90 3.74 33.93
CA SER A 985 10.28 4.75 32.93
C SER A 985 10.45 4.15 31.53
N ASP A 986 10.94 2.91 31.45
CA ASP A 986 11.10 2.17 30.20
C ASP A 986 9.77 1.63 29.68
N GLU A 987 8.84 1.26 30.58
CA GLU A 987 7.47 0.89 30.21
C GLU A 987 6.73 2.03 29.49
N GLN A 988 6.91 3.27 29.98
CA GLN A 988 6.35 4.46 29.33
C GLN A 988 7.00 4.71 27.97
N ALA A 989 8.33 4.61 27.90
CA ALA A 989 9.05 4.77 26.63
C ALA A 989 8.65 3.72 25.58
N LEU A 990 8.45 2.45 26.00
CA LEU A 990 7.98 1.38 25.13
C LEU A 990 6.56 1.62 24.64
N SER A 991 5.68 2.08 25.53
CA SER A 991 4.30 2.43 25.16
C SER A 991 4.29 3.56 24.13
N GLN A 992 5.07 4.62 24.37
CA GLN A 992 5.19 5.76 23.47
C GLN A 992 5.79 5.36 22.11
N GLU A 993 6.80 4.51 22.09
CA GLU A 993 7.38 3.98 20.84
C GLU A 993 6.34 3.20 20.03
N ILE A 994 5.57 2.31 20.68
CA ILE A 994 4.50 1.56 20.00
C ILE A 994 3.44 2.54 19.46
N GLU A 995 3.07 3.57 20.23
CA GLU A 995 2.13 4.61 19.78
C GLU A 995 2.62 5.35 18.53
N GLU A 996 3.88 5.77 18.52
CA GLU A 996 4.51 6.46 17.40
C GLU A 996 4.60 5.56 16.16
N LEU A 997 5.01 4.30 16.32
CA LEU A 997 5.09 3.34 15.23
C LEU A 997 3.71 3.09 14.58
N PHE A 998 2.65 2.93 15.39
CA PHE A 998 1.28 2.76 14.90
C PHE A 998 0.76 4.03 14.20
N TYR A 999 1.12 5.21 14.68
CA TYR A 999 0.81 6.48 14.01
C TYR A 999 1.40 6.52 12.59
N TYR A 1000 2.64 6.08 12.40
CA TYR A 1000 3.28 6.04 11.09
C TYR A 1000 2.76 4.91 10.18
N VAL A 1001 2.25 3.80 10.72
CA VAL A 1001 1.58 2.75 9.92
C VAL A 1001 0.42 3.35 9.12
N LYS A 1002 -0.43 4.14 9.78
CA LYS A 1002 -1.55 4.82 9.11
C LYS A 1002 -1.09 5.71 7.96
N GLN A 1003 -0.05 6.52 8.18
CA GLN A 1003 0.46 7.44 7.16
C GLN A 1003 0.98 6.68 5.93
N ARG A 1004 1.78 5.62 6.13
CA ARG A 1004 2.32 4.80 5.03
C ARG A 1004 1.23 4.06 4.25
N LEU A 1005 0.24 3.50 4.95
CA LEU A 1005 -0.91 2.84 4.33
C LEU A 1005 -1.64 3.78 3.36
N PHE A 1006 -1.94 5.01 3.79
CA PHE A 1006 -2.69 5.97 2.96
C PHE A 1006 -1.84 6.67 1.89
N LEU A 1007 -0.51 6.68 2.01
CA LEU A 1007 0.36 7.04 0.90
C LEU A 1007 0.24 5.99 -0.22
N ARG A 1008 0.37 4.71 0.13
CA ARG A 1008 0.30 3.59 -0.82
C ARG A 1008 -1.09 3.40 -1.43
N TYR A 1009 -2.13 3.65 -0.64
CA TYR A 1009 -3.52 3.69 -1.10
C TYR A 1009 -3.69 4.56 -2.35
N ASN A 1010 -3.04 5.73 -2.41
CA ASN A 1010 -3.19 6.65 -3.53
C ASN A 1010 -2.64 6.08 -4.84
N ASP A 1011 -1.50 5.40 -4.77
CA ASP A 1011 -0.82 4.80 -5.91
C ASP A 1011 -1.63 3.60 -6.42
N VAL A 1012 -2.01 2.70 -5.52
CA VAL A 1012 -2.73 1.47 -5.87
C VAL A 1012 -4.17 1.72 -6.30
N PHE A 1013 -4.81 2.78 -5.79
CA PHE A 1013 -6.10 3.23 -6.32
C PHE A 1013 -6.04 3.49 -7.82
N THR A 1014 -4.91 4.03 -8.29
CA THR A 1014 -4.73 4.32 -9.71
C THR A 1014 -4.52 3.08 -10.55
N GLU A 1015 -3.88 2.05 -9.99
CA GLU A 1015 -3.68 0.75 -10.64
C GLU A 1015 -4.99 -0.07 -10.73
N ILE A 1016 -5.74 -0.17 -9.63
CA ILE A 1016 -6.98 -0.96 -9.57
C ILE A 1016 -8.08 -0.29 -10.41
N PHE A 1017 -8.29 1.01 -10.19
CA PHE A 1017 -9.31 1.76 -10.90
C PHE A 1017 -8.71 2.40 -12.16
N HIS A 1018 -8.70 1.64 -13.26
CA HIS A 1018 -8.16 2.05 -14.56
C HIS A 1018 -9.20 1.85 -15.70
N PRO A 1019 -9.04 2.50 -16.88
CA PRO A 1019 -10.07 2.57 -17.90
C PRO A 1019 -10.58 1.22 -18.41
N SER A 1020 -9.71 0.21 -18.56
CA SER A 1020 -10.13 -1.13 -18.99
C SER A 1020 -10.93 -1.90 -17.92
N ALA A 1021 -10.67 -1.69 -16.63
CA ALA A 1021 -11.44 -2.35 -15.56
C ALA A 1021 -12.91 -1.90 -15.52
N LEU A 1022 -13.19 -0.64 -15.90
CA LEU A 1022 -14.52 -0.04 -15.75
C LEU A 1022 -15.30 0.12 -17.08
N LYS A 1023 -14.82 -0.43 -18.21
CA LYS A 1023 -15.47 -0.34 -19.55
C LYS A 1023 -16.52 -1.44 -19.80
N GLY A 1024 -17.71 -1.10 -20.32
CA GLY A 1024 -18.76 -2.04 -20.79
C GLY A 1024 -20.08 -2.04 -19.99
N VAL A 1025 -21.06 -2.88 -20.39
CA VAL A 1025 -22.47 -2.85 -19.92
C VAL A 1025 -22.68 -3.01 -18.41
N HIS A 1026 -21.74 -3.65 -17.70
CA HIS A 1026 -21.81 -3.87 -16.24
C HIS A 1026 -20.78 -3.05 -15.44
N ALA A 1027 -20.59 -1.78 -15.78
CA ALA A 1027 -19.59 -0.91 -15.15
C ALA A 1027 -19.77 -0.80 -13.62
N LYS A 1028 -21.01 -0.74 -13.13
CA LYS A 1028 -21.29 -0.70 -11.69
C LYS A 1028 -20.90 -2.00 -10.99
N LYS A 1029 -21.18 -3.17 -11.57
CA LYS A 1029 -20.76 -4.48 -11.02
C LYS A 1029 -19.22 -4.59 -10.97
N ARG A 1030 -18.53 -4.16 -12.03
CA ARG A 1030 -17.06 -4.13 -12.06
C ARG A 1030 -16.47 -3.09 -11.10
N LEU A 1031 -17.14 -1.98 -10.87
CA LEU A 1031 -16.75 -1.01 -9.84
C LEU A 1031 -16.76 -1.65 -8.45
N TYR A 1032 -17.82 -2.38 -8.10
CA TYR A 1032 -17.86 -3.13 -6.84
C TYR A 1032 -16.77 -4.22 -6.76
N SER A 1033 -16.39 -4.80 -7.90
CA SER A 1033 -15.20 -5.68 -7.98
C SER A 1033 -13.91 -4.93 -7.66
N CYS A 1034 -13.72 -3.72 -8.22
CA CYS A 1034 -12.55 -2.86 -7.94
C CYS A 1034 -12.52 -2.40 -6.47
N ILE A 1035 -13.69 -2.07 -5.89
CA ILE A 1035 -13.82 -1.73 -4.46
C ILE A 1035 -13.43 -2.94 -3.61
N ARG A 1036 -13.90 -4.14 -3.95
CA ARG A 1036 -13.52 -5.37 -3.25
C ARG A 1036 -12.01 -5.63 -3.34
N GLU A 1037 -11.43 -5.49 -4.53
CA GLU A 1037 -9.99 -5.62 -4.75
C GLU A 1037 -9.19 -4.60 -3.92
N MET A 1038 -9.68 -3.36 -3.81
CA MET A 1038 -9.06 -2.33 -2.97
C MET A 1038 -9.17 -2.62 -1.46
N ILE A 1039 -10.32 -3.09 -0.98
CA ILE A 1039 -10.48 -3.50 0.42
C ILE A 1039 -9.50 -4.63 0.73
N GLU A 1040 -9.43 -5.64 -0.14
CA GLU A 1040 -8.54 -6.78 0.04
C GLU A 1040 -7.07 -6.37 0.03
N PHE A 1041 -6.69 -5.49 -0.91
CA PHE A 1041 -5.35 -4.90 -0.92
C PHE A 1041 -5.03 -4.20 0.40
N LEU A 1042 -5.92 -3.36 0.94
CA LEU A 1042 -5.69 -2.65 2.19
C LEU A 1042 -5.62 -3.58 3.40
N ARG A 1043 -6.41 -4.67 3.44
CA ARG A 1043 -6.28 -5.71 4.48
C ARG A 1043 -4.87 -6.30 4.47
N GLN A 1044 -4.42 -6.72 3.30
CA GLN A 1044 -3.12 -7.35 3.13
C GLN A 1044 -1.98 -6.37 3.44
N ASP A 1045 -2.06 -5.13 2.96
CA ASP A 1045 -1.02 -4.12 3.16
C ASP A 1045 -0.93 -3.69 4.64
N LEU A 1046 -2.06 -3.53 5.32
CA LEU A 1046 -2.08 -3.20 6.75
C LEU A 1046 -1.52 -4.34 7.60
N MET A 1047 -1.87 -5.59 7.28
CA MET A 1047 -1.27 -6.76 7.93
C MET A 1047 0.26 -6.80 7.76
N GLN A 1048 0.77 -6.48 6.58
CA GLN A 1048 2.20 -6.42 6.32
C GLN A 1048 2.88 -5.27 7.09
N GLU A 1049 2.25 -4.09 7.15
CA GLU A 1049 2.77 -2.98 7.94
C GLU A 1049 2.80 -3.27 9.45
N LEU A 1050 1.80 -3.99 9.97
CA LEU A 1050 1.82 -4.45 11.36
C LEU A 1050 2.91 -5.48 11.60
N ARG A 1051 3.13 -6.43 10.69
CA ARG A 1051 4.27 -7.37 10.77
C ARG A 1051 5.62 -6.65 10.78
N ALA A 1052 5.83 -5.70 9.87
CA ALA A 1052 7.04 -4.88 9.89
C ALA A 1052 7.18 -4.06 11.18
N THR A 1053 6.07 -3.59 11.73
CA THR A 1053 6.04 -2.85 13.00
C THR A 1053 6.38 -3.74 14.19
N SER A 1054 5.95 -5.00 14.23
CA SER A 1054 6.38 -5.95 15.28
C SER A 1054 7.89 -6.08 15.35
N LEU A 1055 8.57 -6.23 14.20
CA LEU A 1055 10.03 -6.31 14.15
C LEU A 1055 10.72 -5.03 14.66
N ARG A 1056 10.13 -3.86 14.41
CA ARG A 1056 10.66 -2.58 14.91
C ARG A 1056 10.52 -2.48 16.43
N VAL A 1057 9.38 -2.92 16.97
CA VAL A 1057 9.16 -3.00 18.43
C VAL A 1057 10.13 -4.00 19.05
N GLU A 1058 10.30 -5.19 18.48
CA GLU A 1058 11.25 -6.20 18.95
C GLU A 1058 12.71 -5.68 18.96
N ARG A 1059 13.12 -4.98 17.90
CA ARG A 1059 14.44 -4.35 17.80
C ARG A 1059 14.63 -3.27 18.86
N TRP A 1060 13.63 -2.40 19.03
CA TRP A 1060 13.65 -1.35 20.05
C TRP A 1060 13.74 -1.96 21.44
N PHE A 1061 12.93 -2.99 21.71
CA PHE A 1061 12.87 -3.72 22.98
C PHE A 1061 14.25 -4.29 23.33
N SER A 1062 14.84 -5.05 22.42
CA SER A 1062 16.16 -5.67 22.61
C SER A 1062 17.24 -4.61 22.83
N GLY A 1063 17.28 -3.57 21.98
CA GLY A 1063 18.26 -2.49 22.09
C GLY A 1063 18.05 -1.58 23.32
N ARG A 1064 16.84 -1.49 23.87
CA ARG A 1064 16.59 -0.79 25.13
C ARG A 1064 17.05 -1.64 26.32
N LEU A 1065 16.78 -2.93 26.30
CA LEU A 1065 17.19 -3.86 27.35
C LEU A 1065 18.72 -3.93 27.48
N GLU A 1066 19.44 -3.99 26.36
CA GLU A 1066 20.90 -3.91 26.32
C GLU A 1066 21.44 -2.62 26.97
N ARG A 1067 20.80 -1.47 26.68
CA ARG A 1067 21.18 -0.17 27.28
C ARG A 1067 20.92 -0.11 28.78
N VAL A 1068 19.79 -0.65 29.24
CA VAL A 1068 19.47 -0.75 30.67
C VAL A 1068 20.49 -1.64 31.37
N GLN A 1069 20.76 -2.83 30.84
CA GLN A 1069 21.78 -3.74 31.37
C GLN A 1069 23.15 -3.06 31.42
N ALA A 1070 23.57 -2.36 30.35
CA ALA A 1070 24.85 -1.66 30.33
C ALA A 1070 24.92 -0.54 31.39
N SER A 1071 23.83 0.21 31.60
CA SER A 1071 23.73 1.27 32.60
C SER A 1071 23.82 0.71 34.02
N VAL A 1072 23.00 -0.30 34.34
CA VAL A 1072 23.00 -0.95 35.66
C VAL A 1072 24.35 -1.59 35.93
N ARG A 1073 24.94 -2.28 34.94
CA ARG A 1073 26.28 -2.87 35.04
C ARG A 1073 27.33 -1.81 35.34
N LYS A 1074 27.30 -0.66 34.67
CA LYS A 1074 28.24 0.44 34.89
C LYS A 1074 28.14 1.00 36.31
N GLU A 1075 26.94 1.15 36.86
CA GLU A 1075 26.75 1.57 38.25
C GLU A 1075 27.27 0.51 39.22
N CYS A 1076 26.93 -0.77 39.03
CA CYS A 1076 27.45 -1.87 39.85
C CYS A 1076 28.99 -1.91 39.90
N LEU A 1077 29.66 -1.65 38.76
CA LEU A 1077 31.12 -1.59 38.67
C LEU A 1077 31.75 -0.39 39.40
N ARG A 1078 30.98 0.63 39.81
CA ARG A 1078 31.51 1.75 40.62
C ARG A 1078 31.80 1.37 42.05
N TRP A 1079 31.01 0.46 42.64
CA TRP A 1079 31.31 -0.10 43.95
C TRP A 1079 32.54 -1.00 43.88
N ASN A 1080 32.56 -1.87 42.86
CA ASN A 1080 33.63 -2.83 42.71
C ASN A 1080 33.85 -3.15 41.23
N ASP A 1081 34.98 -2.67 40.70
CA ASP A 1081 35.41 -2.85 39.32
C ASP A 1081 35.76 -4.30 38.96
N SER A 1082 35.89 -5.22 39.93
CA SER A 1082 36.02 -6.66 39.65
C SER A 1082 34.71 -7.44 39.65
N LEU A 1083 33.58 -6.78 39.91
CA LEU A 1083 32.29 -7.44 39.94
C LEU A 1083 32.01 -8.11 38.60
N SER A 1084 31.87 -9.44 38.61
CA SER A 1084 31.63 -10.22 37.40
C SER A 1084 30.14 -10.35 37.15
N LEU A 1085 29.61 -9.51 36.27
CA LEU A 1085 28.22 -9.56 35.79
C LEU A 1085 28.19 -10.19 34.39
N ALA A 1086 27.48 -11.30 34.27
CA ALA A 1086 27.26 -12.00 33.00
C ALA A 1086 26.33 -11.19 32.08
N GLU A 1087 26.45 -11.43 30.77
CA GLU A 1087 25.47 -10.88 29.84
C GLU A 1087 24.13 -11.59 29.99
N PHE A 1088 23.04 -10.82 30.01
CA PHE A 1088 21.69 -11.37 29.95
C PHE A 1088 21.24 -11.39 28.48
N PRO A 1089 21.11 -12.58 27.87
CA PRO A 1089 20.50 -12.69 26.55
C PRO A 1089 19.00 -12.50 26.73
N GLY A 1090 18.52 -11.27 26.65
CA GLY A 1090 17.09 -11.00 26.63
C GLY A 1090 16.50 -11.39 25.28
N GLU A 1091 15.30 -11.97 25.30
CA GLU A 1091 14.56 -12.29 24.09
C GLU A 1091 13.36 -11.35 23.96
N ALA A 1092 13.21 -10.75 22.78
CA ALA A 1092 12.00 -9.98 22.50
C ALA A 1092 10.80 -10.94 22.40
N PRO A 1093 9.65 -10.59 22.98
CA PRO A 1093 8.47 -11.43 22.92
C PRO A 1093 7.93 -11.52 21.49
N GLU A 1094 7.33 -12.66 21.14
CA GLU A 1094 6.58 -12.79 19.89
C GLU A 1094 5.38 -11.84 19.87
N PRO A 1095 4.97 -11.33 18.69
CA PRO A 1095 3.80 -10.47 18.58
C PRO A 1095 2.51 -11.23 18.96
N PRO A 1096 1.46 -10.51 19.39
CA PRO A 1096 0.15 -11.10 19.62
C PRO A 1096 -0.42 -11.74 18.35
N GLU A 1097 -1.35 -12.69 18.53
CA GLU A 1097 -2.04 -13.37 17.41
C GLU A 1097 -2.68 -12.36 16.44
N TRP A 1098 -2.37 -12.57 15.15
CA TRP A 1098 -2.80 -11.74 14.04
C TRP A 1098 -4.32 -11.82 13.85
N LYS A 1099 -4.98 -10.67 13.81
CA LYS A 1099 -6.41 -10.57 13.47
C LYS A 1099 -6.58 -9.91 12.12
N GLU A 1100 -7.46 -10.46 11.29
CA GLU A 1100 -7.78 -9.87 10.00
C GLU A 1100 -8.28 -8.42 10.16
N PRO A 1101 -7.80 -7.46 9.37
CA PRO A 1101 -8.29 -6.09 9.42
C PRO A 1101 -9.73 -5.99 8.92
N PHE A 1102 -10.59 -5.38 9.75
CA PHE A 1102 -11.98 -5.02 9.40
C PHE A 1102 -12.73 -6.10 8.60
N PRO A 1103 -12.91 -7.32 9.16
CA PRO A 1103 -13.50 -8.47 8.45
C PRO A 1103 -14.97 -8.22 8.08
N SER A 1104 -15.67 -7.35 8.81
CA SER A 1104 -17.05 -6.96 8.55
C SER A 1104 -17.21 -5.87 7.47
N LEU A 1105 -16.12 -5.34 6.91
CA LEU A 1105 -16.17 -4.27 5.92
C LEU A 1105 -16.46 -4.84 4.53
N ASP A 1106 -17.71 -4.70 4.09
CA ASP A 1106 -18.19 -5.13 2.78
C ASP A 1106 -18.13 -3.96 1.77
N PRO A 1107 -17.88 -4.21 0.47
CA PRO A 1107 -18.13 -3.25 -0.60
C PRO A 1107 -19.42 -2.41 -0.49
N GLU A 1108 -20.50 -2.93 0.11
CA GLU A 1108 -21.74 -2.17 0.37
C GLU A 1108 -21.54 -0.95 1.30
N ALA A 1109 -20.56 -0.97 2.21
CA ALA A 1109 -20.22 0.18 3.03
C ALA A 1109 -19.77 1.38 2.17
N PHE A 1110 -19.25 1.10 0.97
CA PHE A 1110 -18.78 2.11 0.01
C PHE A 1110 -19.87 2.58 -0.93
N LYS A 1111 -21.15 2.24 -0.70
CA LYS A 1111 -22.25 2.63 -1.58
C LYS A 1111 -22.31 4.13 -1.88
N LYS A 1112 -21.99 4.99 -0.90
CA LYS A 1112 -21.87 6.44 -1.10
C LYS A 1112 -20.74 6.80 -2.07
N ALA A 1113 -19.56 6.24 -1.88
CA ALA A 1113 -18.42 6.45 -2.78
C ALA A 1113 -18.67 5.83 -4.17
N ALA A 1114 -19.28 4.65 -4.24
CA ALA A 1114 -19.68 3.98 -5.47
C ALA A 1114 -20.78 4.75 -6.23
N ASN A 1115 -21.63 5.51 -5.54
CA ASN A 1115 -22.63 6.36 -6.17
C ASN A 1115 -22.02 7.64 -6.78
N LEU A 1116 -20.79 8.01 -6.40
CA LEU A 1116 -20.03 9.06 -7.11
C LEU A 1116 -19.56 8.58 -8.48
N PHE A 1117 -19.45 7.27 -8.71
CA PHE A 1117 -19.20 6.71 -10.02
C PHE A 1117 -20.49 6.77 -10.86
N LYS A 1118 -20.57 7.78 -11.73
CA LYS A 1118 -21.67 7.90 -12.70
C LYS A 1118 -21.40 7.04 -13.94
N ASN A 1119 -20.17 7.08 -14.44
CA ASN A 1119 -19.70 6.30 -15.60
C ASN A 1119 -18.17 6.47 -15.73
N SER A 1120 -17.56 5.69 -16.63
CA SER A 1120 -16.09 5.58 -16.73
C SER A 1120 -15.40 6.89 -17.10
N ARG A 1121 -15.96 7.73 -17.98
CA ARG A 1121 -15.25 8.95 -18.39
C ARG A 1121 -15.43 10.12 -17.39
N ASP A 1122 -16.45 10.14 -16.53
CA ASP A 1122 -16.56 11.10 -15.39
C ASP A 1122 -15.49 10.76 -14.37
N PHE A 1123 -15.34 9.46 -14.15
CA PHE A 1123 -14.33 8.91 -13.28
C PHE A 1123 -12.92 9.27 -13.79
N PHE A 1124 -12.56 9.02 -15.06
CA PHE A 1124 -11.18 9.22 -15.54
C PHE A 1124 -10.82 10.63 -16.01
N GLU A 1125 -11.76 11.40 -16.59
CA GLU A 1125 -11.44 12.68 -17.24
C GLU A 1125 -11.83 13.92 -16.41
N LYS A 1126 -12.65 13.77 -15.34
CA LYS A 1126 -13.19 14.91 -14.56
C LYS A 1126 -13.02 14.78 -13.06
N ASN A 1127 -11.82 14.43 -12.62
CA ASN A 1127 -11.50 14.28 -11.20
C ASN A 1127 -12.48 13.36 -10.43
N GLY A 1128 -13.32 12.55 -11.10
CA GLY A 1128 -14.25 11.61 -10.45
C GLY A 1128 -13.48 10.50 -9.74
N LYS A 1129 -12.35 10.10 -10.32
CA LYS A 1129 -11.33 9.24 -9.71
C LYS A 1129 -10.83 9.83 -8.40
N LEU A 1130 -10.48 11.12 -8.39
CA LEU A 1130 -10.01 11.82 -7.19
C LEU A 1130 -11.14 11.93 -6.14
N ARG A 1131 -12.35 12.34 -6.54
CA ARG A 1131 -13.51 12.45 -5.64
C ARG A 1131 -13.89 11.10 -5.01
N MET A 1132 -13.93 10.03 -5.81
CA MET A 1132 -14.21 8.69 -5.31
C MET A 1132 -13.06 8.17 -4.43
N ARG A 1133 -11.80 8.47 -4.77
CA ARG A 1133 -10.66 8.13 -3.92
C ARG A 1133 -10.75 8.81 -2.56
N GLU A 1134 -11.08 10.10 -2.50
CA GLU A 1134 -11.26 10.78 -1.21
C GLU A 1134 -12.50 10.27 -0.46
N ALA A 1135 -13.62 10.01 -1.15
CA ALA A 1135 -14.82 9.46 -0.51
C ALA A 1135 -14.62 8.03 0.04
N MET A 1136 -13.91 7.17 -0.70
CA MET A 1136 -13.52 5.85 -0.21
C MET A 1136 -12.58 5.97 0.99
N LYS A 1137 -11.64 6.94 0.95
CA LYS A 1137 -10.76 7.21 2.08
C LYS A 1137 -11.54 7.63 3.34
N THR A 1138 -12.55 8.49 3.20
CA THR A 1138 -13.42 8.91 4.34
C THR A 1138 -14.15 7.74 5.00
N GLU A 1139 -14.50 6.69 4.26
CA GLU A 1139 -15.12 5.48 4.82
C GLU A 1139 -14.08 4.47 5.35
N LEU A 1140 -12.90 4.38 4.73
CA LEU A 1140 -11.80 3.49 5.14
C LEU A 1140 -11.05 3.97 6.38
N GLU A 1141 -10.78 5.27 6.47
CA GLU A 1141 -9.93 5.85 7.52
C GLU A 1141 -10.47 5.60 8.94
N PRO A 1142 -11.79 5.73 9.22
CA PRO A 1142 -12.35 5.35 10.52
C PRO A 1142 -12.23 3.84 10.83
N ALA A 1143 -12.31 2.98 9.82
CA ALA A 1143 -12.18 1.53 9.99
C ALA A 1143 -10.72 1.16 10.32
N VAL A 1144 -9.76 1.74 9.60
CA VAL A 1144 -8.32 1.61 9.87
C VAL A 1144 -7.99 2.17 11.26
N ASP A 1145 -8.48 3.36 11.62
CA ASP A 1145 -8.24 3.98 12.93
C ASP A 1145 -8.81 3.15 14.08
N ARG A 1146 -9.98 2.56 13.91
CA ARG A 1146 -10.55 1.66 14.91
C ARG A 1146 -9.67 0.43 15.07
N TYR A 1147 -9.32 -0.24 13.98
CA TYR A 1147 -8.51 -1.44 14.00
C TYR A 1147 -7.11 -1.19 14.58
N LEU A 1148 -6.43 -0.11 14.19
CA LEU A 1148 -5.12 0.26 14.74
C LEU A 1148 -5.18 0.57 16.24
N ARG A 1149 -6.25 1.23 16.72
CA ARG A 1149 -6.44 1.46 18.17
C ARG A 1149 -6.71 0.17 18.93
N GLU A 1150 -7.49 -0.75 18.36
CA GLU A 1150 -7.74 -2.06 18.95
C GLU A 1150 -6.44 -2.87 19.05
N GLU A 1151 -5.65 -2.94 17.97
CA GLU A 1151 -4.36 -3.63 17.98
C GLU A 1151 -3.36 -2.96 18.94
N GLN A 1152 -3.27 -1.63 18.95
CA GLN A 1152 -2.45 -0.87 19.90
C GLN A 1152 -2.82 -1.19 21.36
N SER A 1153 -4.12 -1.26 21.67
CA SER A 1153 -4.62 -1.61 23.01
C SER A 1153 -4.31 -3.05 23.41
N ARG A 1154 -4.02 -3.94 22.45
CA ARG A 1154 -3.55 -5.31 22.69
C ARG A 1154 -2.03 -5.36 22.83
N TRP A 1155 -1.30 -4.63 21.98
CA TRP A 1155 0.15 -4.67 21.90
C TRP A 1155 0.81 -4.01 23.10
N ILE A 1156 0.35 -2.83 23.51
CA ILE A 1156 0.97 -2.10 24.64
C ILE A 1156 0.98 -2.97 25.91
N PRO A 1157 -0.14 -3.55 26.38
CA PRO A 1157 -0.12 -4.41 27.56
C PRO A 1157 0.71 -5.69 27.39
N HIS A 1158 0.75 -6.26 26.18
CA HIS A 1158 1.55 -7.45 25.86
C HIS A 1158 3.05 -7.19 26.01
N TYR A 1159 3.56 -6.17 25.31
CA TYR A 1159 4.98 -5.82 25.35
C TYR A 1159 5.41 -5.22 26.69
N VAL A 1160 4.55 -4.45 27.36
CA VAL A 1160 4.84 -3.94 28.72
C VAL A 1160 4.92 -5.09 29.73
N ARG A 1161 4.06 -6.11 29.62
CA ARG A 1161 4.15 -7.30 30.48
C ARG A 1161 5.46 -8.05 30.23
N ALA A 1162 5.79 -8.33 28.98
CA ALA A 1162 7.03 -8.99 28.62
C ALA A 1162 8.27 -8.18 29.08
N TRP A 1163 8.23 -6.85 28.96
CA TRP A 1163 9.29 -5.97 29.47
C TRP A 1163 9.47 -6.12 30.98
N ARG A 1164 8.39 -6.16 31.76
CA ARG A 1164 8.46 -6.39 33.21
C ARG A 1164 9.08 -7.75 33.52
N GLU A 1165 8.67 -8.79 32.81
CA GLU A 1165 9.20 -10.15 33.00
C GLU A 1165 10.71 -10.21 32.71
N GLU A 1166 11.15 -9.65 31.59
CA GLU A 1166 12.55 -9.59 31.19
C GLU A 1166 13.39 -8.69 32.10
N ALA A 1167 12.87 -7.52 32.51
CA ALA A 1167 13.56 -6.64 33.45
C ALA A 1167 13.72 -7.28 34.84
N GLU A 1168 12.71 -8.01 35.32
CA GLU A 1168 12.82 -8.79 36.55
C GLU A 1168 13.79 -9.98 36.41
N ALA A 1169 13.79 -10.66 35.27
CA ALA A 1169 14.74 -11.73 34.97
C ALA A 1169 16.19 -11.21 34.93
N LEU A 1170 16.42 -10.07 34.29
CA LEU A 1170 17.70 -9.36 34.30
C LEU A 1170 18.13 -9.01 35.73
N LYS A 1171 17.24 -8.40 36.53
CA LYS A 1171 17.54 -8.06 37.94
C LYS A 1171 17.91 -9.28 38.77
N ARG A 1172 17.15 -10.37 38.65
CA ARG A 1172 17.45 -11.63 39.34
C ARG A 1172 18.79 -12.19 38.91
N LYS A 1173 19.07 -12.25 37.61
CA LYS A 1173 20.36 -12.72 37.09
C LYS A 1173 21.52 -11.87 37.64
N MET A 1174 21.41 -10.55 37.59
CA MET A 1174 22.46 -9.67 38.11
C MET A 1174 22.62 -9.78 39.63
N ALA A 1175 21.54 -9.97 40.38
CA ALA A 1175 21.60 -10.20 41.82
C ALA A 1175 22.28 -11.54 42.14
N ASP A 1176 21.96 -12.60 41.40
CA ASP A 1176 22.61 -13.90 41.53
C ASP A 1176 24.11 -13.82 41.18
N ASP A 1177 24.48 -13.05 40.16
CA ASP A 1177 25.89 -12.78 39.82
C ASP A 1177 26.62 -12.03 40.94
N VAL A 1178 26.00 -11.01 41.53
CA VAL A 1178 26.53 -10.26 42.68
C VAL A 1178 26.72 -11.19 43.88
N LEU A 1179 25.71 -11.99 44.22
CA LEU A 1179 25.77 -12.97 45.31
C LEU A 1179 26.93 -13.93 45.10
N ARG A 1180 26.98 -14.58 43.93
CA ARG A 1180 28.05 -15.52 43.56
C ARG A 1180 29.42 -14.88 43.62
N HIS A 1181 29.59 -13.67 43.08
CA HIS A 1181 30.86 -12.97 43.09
C HIS A 1181 31.36 -12.72 44.51
N TYR A 1182 30.56 -12.08 45.36
CA TYR A 1182 30.98 -11.73 46.71
C TYR A 1182 31.12 -12.96 47.63
N ASP A 1183 30.27 -13.98 47.48
CA ASP A 1183 30.40 -15.22 48.25
C ASP A 1183 31.71 -15.95 47.91
N HIS A 1184 32.10 -15.97 46.63
CA HIS A 1184 33.39 -16.55 46.23
C HIS A 1184 34.60 -15.74 46.72
N VAL A 1185 34.54 -14.41 46.69
CA VAL A 1185 35.63 -13.56 47.20
C VAL A 1185 35.77 -13.71 48.72
N LEU A 1186 34.65 -13.73 49.45
CA LEU A 1186 34.64 -13.94 50.90
C LEU A 1186 35.14 -15.35 51.29
N GLU A 1187 34.72 -16.38 50.55
CA GLU A 1187 35.22 -17.76 50.73
C GLU A 1187 36.74 -17.81 50.52
N ALA A 1188 37.24 -17.26 49.41
CA ALA A 1188 38.67 -17.22 49.09
C ALA A 1188 39.54 -16.46 50.12
N LEU A 1189 38.98 -15.43 50.78
CA LEU A 1189 39.64 -14.70 51.86
C LEU A 1189 39.65 -15.47 53.20
N SER A 1190 38.68 -16.37 53.40
CA SER A 1190 38.54 -17.21 54.60
C SER A 1190 39.32 -18.52 54.52
N ASP A 1191 39.56 -19.05 53.32
CA ASP A 1191 40.34 -20.26 53.08
C ASP A 1191 41.85 -19.97 53.05
N GLN A 1192 42.68 -20.96 53.42
CA GLN A 1192 44.12 -20.94 53.14
C GLN A 1192 44.39 -21.30 51.67
N ALA A 1193 43.75 -20.59 50.72
CA ALA A 1193 43.97 -20.83 49.30
C ALA A 1193 45.42 -20.51 48.91
N ASP A 1194 46.06 -21.34 48.09
CA ASP A 1194 47.42 -21.11 47.59
C ASP A 1194 47.40 -20.03 46.49
N PRO A 1195 48.05 -18.86 46.69
CA PRO A 1195 48.14 -17.81 45.67
C PRO A 1195 48.69 -18.30 44.33
N LEU A 1196 49.54 -19.33 44.34
CA LEU A 1196 50.19 -19.87 43.15
C LEU A 1196 49.19 -20.48 42.16
N VAL A 1197 48.04 -20.98 42.62
CA VAL A 1197 47.00 -21.56 41.77
C VAL A 1197 46.34 -20.48 40.90
N TYR A 1198 46.02 -19.33 41.51
CA TYR A 1198 45.43 -18.19 40.79
C TYR A 1198 46.41 -17.56 39.79
N GLU A 1199 47.69 -17.43 40.16
CA GLU A 1199 48.71 -16.87 39.28
C GLU A 1199 49.03 -17.76 38.08
N ARG A 1200 49.14 -19.08 38.29
CA ARG A 1200 49.37 -20.03 37.20
C ARG A 1200 48.21 -20.01 36.21
N THR A 1201 46.98 -20.00 36.71
CA THR A 1201 45.78 -19.98 35.86
C THR A 1201 45.62 -18.63 35.15
N GLY A 1202 45.91 -17.52 35.83
CA GLY A 1202 45.86 -16.18 35.23
C GLY A 1202 46.90 -16.02 34.11
N LYS A 1203 48.12 -16.50 34.33
CA LYS A 1203 49.16 -16.51 33.28
C LYS A 1203 48.73 -17.34 32.07
N PHE A 1204 48.16 -18.53 32.31
CA PHE A 1204 47.65 -19.38 31.23
C PHE A 1204 46.51 -18.70 30.43
N LEU A 1205 45.57 -18.04 31.11
CA LEU A 1205 44.49 -17.29 30.44
C LEU A 1205 45.04 -16.11 29.63
N ALA A 1206 46.00 -15.35 30.17
CA ALA A 1206 46.65 -14.26 29.44
C ALA A 1206 47.32 -14.75 28.14
N ASP A 1207 48.03 -15.87 28.21
CA ASP A 1207 48.65 -16.49 27.03
C ASP A 1207 47.59 -16.93 25.99
N ARG A 1208 46.44 -17.48 26.43
CA ARG A 1208 45.32 -17.85 25.53
C ARG A 1208 44.62 -16.61 24.93
N ILE A 1209 44.48 -15.51 25.68
CA ILE A 1209 43.90 -14.26 25.18
C ILE A 1209 44.79 -13.66 24.10
N GLU A 1210 46.10 -13.61 24.31
CA GLU A 1210 47.05 -13.10 23.32
C GLU A 1210 47.04 -13.94 22.02
N GLU A 1211 46.98 -15.27 22.15
CA GLU A 1211 46.82 -16.18 21.01
C GLU A 1211 45.49 -15.95 20.28
N LEU A 1212 44.38 -15.80 21.01
CA LEU A 1212 43.06 -15.50 20.44
C LEU A 1212 43.05 -14.15 19.68
N GLU A 1213 43.67 -13.11 20.23
CA GLU A 1213 43.79 -11.80 19.59
C GLU A 1213 44.60 -11.85 18.29
N GLN A 1214 45.66 -12.67 18.25
CA GLN A 1214 46.45 -12.86 17.03
C GLN A 1214 45.59 -13.47 15.93
N HIS A 1215 44.73 -14.44 16.26
CA HIS A 1215 43.80 -15.04 15.31
C HIS A 1215 42.67 -14.09 14.87
N LEU A 1216 42.29 -13.12 15.71
CA LEU A 1216 41.26 -12.10 15.41
C LEU A 1216 41.79 -10.95 14.53
N ARG A 1217 43.06 -10.58 14.65
CA ARG A 1217 43.68 -9.47 13.91
C ARG A 1217 44.32 -9.89 12.58
N SER A 1218 44.62 -11.17 12.40
CA SER A 1218 45.27 -11.75 11.21
C SER A 1218 44.27 -12.18 10.16
#